data_AF-A0A7L9BL70-F1
#
_entry.id   AF-A0A7L9BL70-F1
#
_cell.length_a   1.000
_cell.length_b   1.000
_cell.length_c   1.000
_cell.angle_alpha   90.00
_cell.angle_beta   90.00
_cell.angle_gamma   90.00
#
_symmetry.space_group_name_H-M   'P 1'
#
loop_
_entity.id
_entity.type
_entity.pdbx_description
1 polymer ?
#
loop_
_entity_poly.entity_id
_entity_poly.type
_entity_poly.pdbx_seq_one_letter_code
_entity_poly.pdbx_strand_id
1 'polypeptide(L)'
;MRPSILVKAALGVCAFFAADSFGGIKVLICSAASTPAWNDDIIAKINATGRVQANAIDVFNIASATPTLALLNGYDVVFVLTDNSPADRVALGNVLADFVDAGGGVVETTFGFYNAGAIGIEGRWRADNYATMGGPSQTSGTVQTIGARLVPGHPILEGVASFSGGTSSYRNTATILPGAYRIASWNDGASTPLVATRHDKNGKVAGLNFYPPSSDVRGDFWDASTQGGVLMANAINFVSNNSTDVLICGAPALAAWADEVRDRLLEGGRVGGRVDLFNVSTGTPAPALLAAYDAVVVYADAGLNNPALLGDRLADYVDQGGGVVQMTFANVVGASPAGRYSSGGYDPILPGGNNNGVPLTLGTRHIPRHPLLKNIASFAGGSSSYHSGGALRAGSIAVADWSNGRPLLAVTPGKKGRVVGLNFYPPSSVSRADFWDRATDGAALIGNAIDWAARNDTDVLVLGDNLISGTQADIVSKLRPLINGSIEAIDYNATTPSTARLRRFDAVLVYTNGNPTDPAAIGDRLADFVDGGGGVVDMYGSNLASFGPTGRWRAQGYSGLLAGNVASPGTLTLGSKLFPFHPVLARVANVNIGTLGAHNNGGIRPGSTLLATLSNGQPLAVERSTGAGRVVTLNYFPGSSDIGAGTWVPGTDAGQLMANALHYTARSDIEALVVATQAEATPEFQNTARFINQSGRIRKRVDILNNTAGNPPLGLLRAYDAALVWANGTQPDGVAWGNTVADYADRGGGVVTASGAHANVSFGLQGRWLTAPYTPASFGAGALFTNRSIATRYRPDHPVLAGVTTFGSGLADFDTTSFIGERIADYNDGRPVVAEAKRSGARQTLAINAYPPFIDPATRGGLLMNNALVYVASERPCLVDFNDDGFLDFFDLDAFIDCFDNNICPQGRDADFNGDGFIDFFDLDAFVNAFDEGC
;
A
#
# COMPACT_ATOMS: atom_id res chain seq x y z
N MET A 1 -11.26 51.48 -38.74
CA MET A 1 -12.59 51.19 -38.14
C MET A 1 -12.75 49.68 -38.02
N ARG A 2 -13.09 49.19 -36.82
CA ARG A 2 -13.51 47.79 -36.53
C ARG A 2 -14.96 47.54 -37.04
N PRO A 3 -15.59 46.33 -36.99
CA PRO A 3 -15.13 45.00 -36.51
C PRO A 3 -15.53 43.74 -37.37
N SER A 4 -15.07 42.56 -36.90
CA SER A 4 -15.74 41.21 -36.85
C SER A 4 -15.96 40.37 -38.12
N ILE A 5 -15.82 39.03 -38.16
CA ILE A 5 -15.51 37.96 -37.19
C ILE A 5 -14.99 36.70 -37.95
N LEU A 6 -14.02 36.04 -37.30
CA LEU A 6 -13.44 34.69 -37.45
C LEU A 6 -14.30 33.56 -38.08
N VAL A 7 -13.72 32.84 -39.05
CA VAL A 7 -13.80 31.37 -39.22
C VAL A 7 -12.47 30.84 -39.80
N LYS A 8 -11.92 29.80 -39.16
CA LYS A 8 -10.87 28.83 -39.59
C LYS A 8 -9.43 29.31 -39.82
N ALA A 9 -8.53 28.78 -38.98
CA ALA A 9 -7.50 27.78 -39.33
C ALA A 9 -6.21 28.01 -38.53
N ALA A 10 -5.82 27.05 -37.69
CA ALA A 10 -4.42 26.85 -37.33
C ALA A 10 -4.20 25.37 -37.08
N LEU A 11 -3.37 24.79 -37.94
CA LEU A 11 -2.92 23.41 -37.96
C LEU A 11 -2.21 23.04 -36.66
N GLY A 12 -2.32 21.75 -36.34
CA GLY A 12 -1.63 21.11 -35.24
C GLY A 12 -0.12 21.20 -35.36
N VAL A 13 0.49 21.65 -34.28
CA VAL A 13 1.83 21.25 -33.89
C VAL A 13 1.62 20.34 -32.68
N CYS A 14 1.81 19.04 -32.88
CA CYS A 14 1.90 18.08 -31.79
C CYS A 14 3.10 18.46 -30.93
N ALA A 15 2.84 19.11 -29.80
CA ALA A 15 3.81 19.16 -28.71
C ALA A 15 3.92 17.74 -28.15
N PHE A 16 5.09 17.13 -28.35
CA PHE A 16 5.55 16.04 -27.52
C PHE A 16 5.58 16.56 -26.07
N PHE A 17 4.56 16.22 -25.29
CA PHE A 17 4.69 16.29 -23.85
C PHE A 17 5.51 15.08 -23.42
N ALA A 18 6.77 15.33 -23.05
CA ALA A 18 7.48 14.42 -22.17
C ALA A 18 6.71 14.40 -20.84
N ALA A 19 5.87 13.39 -20.67
CA ALA A 19 5.33 13.06 -19.36
C ALA A 19 6.45 12.38 -18.59
N ASP A 20 7.20 13.14 -17.78
CA ASP A 20 7.96 12.56 -16.68
C ASP A 20 6.96 12.06 -15.64
N SER A 21 6.49 10.83 -15.81
CA SER A 21 5.60 10.14 -14.86
C SER A 21 6.42 9.18 -13.99
N PHE A 22 6.50 9.42 -12.68
CA PHE A 22 7.06 8.47 -11.72
C PHE A 22 6.06 8.08 -10.62
N GLY A 23 5.82 6.76 -10.53
CA GLY A 23 5.01 6.00 -9.57
C GLY A 23 4.63 4.59 -10.07
N GLY A 24 4.70 4.35 -11.38
CA GLY A 24 4.28 3.15 -12.08
C GLY A 24 5.23 1.95 -12.19
N ILE A 25 4.66 0.82 -12.60
CA ILE A 25 5.26 -0.44 -13.01
C ILE A 25 6.19 -0.20 -14.21
N LYS A 26 7.43 -0.69 -14.16
CA LYS A 26 8.33 -0.79 -15.30
C LYS A 26 8.09 -2.12 -16.00
N VAL A 27 7.73 -2.08 -17.27
CA VAL A 27 7.45 -3.27 -18.08
C VAL A 27 8.49 -3.40 -19.18
N LEU A 28 9.11 -4.57 -19.31
CA LEU A 28 9.91 -4.92 -20.48
C LEU A 28 9.12 -5.86 -21.38
N ILE A 29 8.81 -5.42 -22.59
CA ILE A 29 8.26 -6.27 -23.63
C ILE A 29 9.42 -6.99 -24.33
N CYS A 30 9.62 -8.26 -24.00
CA CYS A 30 10.51 -9.15 -24.71
C CYS A 30 9.80 -9.69 -25.96
N SER A 31 10.07 -9.09 -27.12
CA SER A 31 9.31 -9.33 -28.35
C SER A 31 10.16 -9.90 -29.47
N ALA A 32 9.64 -10.94 -30.13
CA ALA A 32 10.09 -11.42 -31.44
C ALA A 32 9.05 -11.16 -32.54
N ALA A 33 8.22 -10.10 -32.39
CA ALA A 33 7.27 -9.67 -33.40
C ALA A 33 7.96 -9.42 -34.75
N SER A 34 7.31 -9.79 -35.85
CA SER A 34 7.86 -9.60 -37.21
C SER A 34 7.97 -8.15 -37.66
N THR A 35 7.33 -7.19 -36.97
CA THR A 35 7.47 -5.76 -37.25
C THR A 35 7.39 -4.92 -35.96
N PRO A 36 8.18 -3.83 -35.84
CA PRO A 36 8.13 -2.93 -34.69
C PRO A 36 6.75 -2.30 -34.43
N ALA A 37 5.97 -2.03 -35.49
CA ALA A 37 4.66 -1.39 -35.38
C ALA A 37 3.65 -2.20 -34.54
N TRP A 38 3.86 -3.51 -34.42
CA TRP A 38 3.02 -4.36 -33.57
C TRP A 38 3.32 -4.20 -32.08
N ASN A 39 4.58 -3.90 -31.73
CA ASN A 39 4.94 -3.55 -30.36
C ASN A 39 4.33 -2.19 -29.97
N ASP A 40 4.36 -1.22 -30.89
CA ASP A 40 3.77 0.11 -30.67
C ASP A 40 2.26 0.02 -30.40
N ASP A 41 1.55 -0.85 -31.13
CA ASP A 41 0.13 -1.11 -30.89
C ASP A 41 -0.13 -1.72 -29.51
N ILE A 42 0.64 -2.73 -29.09
CA ILE A 42 0.51 -3.33 -27.76
C ILE A 42 0.68 -2.28 -26.66
N ILE A 43 1.72 -1.44 -26.78
CA ILE A 43 1.98 -0.34 -25.84
C ILE A 43 0.81 0.64 -25.82
N ALA A 44 0.30 1.05 -26.99
CA ALA A 44 -0.83 1.96 -27.09
C ALA A 44 -2.10 1.38 -26.45
N LYS A 45 -2.38 0.08 -26.67
CA LYS A 45 -3.55 -0.60 -26.10
C LYS A 45 -3.46 -0.78 -24.59
N ILE A 46 -2.28 -1.03 -24.04
CA ILE A 46 -2.06 -1.08 -22.58
C ILE A 46 -2.24 0.32 -21.98
N ASN A 47 -1.60 1.33 -22.54
CA ASN A 47 -1.65 2.71 -22.03
C ASN A 47 -3.07 3.30 -22.08
N ALA A 48 -3.83 3.02 -23.15
CA ALA A 48 -5.21 3.48 -23.31
C ALA A 48 -6.16 3.01 -22.20
N THR A 49 -5.81 1.94 -21.47
CA THR A 49 -6.63 1.46 -20.35
C THR A 49 -6.55 2.35 -19.11
N GLY A 50 -5.46 3.10 -18.94
CA GLY A 50 -5.14 3.80 -17.68
C GLY A 50 -4.94 2.88 -16.47
N ARG A 51 -4.86 1.55 -16.66
CA ARG A 51 -4.81 0.55 -15.58
C ARG A 51 -3.40 0.17 -15.19
N VAL A 52 -2.46 0.16 -16.13
CA VAL A 52 -1.04 0.08 -15.80
C VAL A 52 -0.59 1.52 -15.56
N GLN A 53 -0.34 1.85 -14.31
CA GLN A 53 0.49 3.02 -14.03
C GLN A 53 1.88 2.60 -14.49
N ALA A 54 2.32 2.96 -15.70
CA ALA A 54 3.63 2.54 -16.19
C ALA A 54 4.62 3.70 -16.08
N ASN A 55 5.77 3.47 -15.46
CA ASN A 55 6.89 4.43 -15.50
C ASN A 55 7.63 4.36 -16.83
N ALA A 56 7.74 3.14 -17.37
CA ALA A 56 8.35 2.83 -18.66
C ALA A 56 7.76 1.53 -19.19
N ILE A 57 7.49 1.49 -20.50
CA ILE A 57 7.24 0.25 -21.24
C ILE A 57 8.29 0.19 -22.35
N ASP A 58 9.34 -0.58 -22.11
CA ASP A 58 10.47 -0.71 -23.02
C ASP A 58 10.33 -1.99 -23.85
N VAL A 59 11.04 -2.07 -24.97
CA VAL A 59 11.03 -3.24 -25.87
C VAL A 59 12.43 -3.80 -26.01
N PHE A 60 12.57 -5.10 -25.81
CA PHE A 60 13.79 -5.85 -26.13
C PHE A 60 13.52 -6.86 -27.24
N ASN A 61 14.29 -6.81 -28.32
CA ASN A 61 14.14 -7.72 -29.45
C ASN A 61 14.80 -9.08 -29.17
N ILE A 62 14.00 -10.07 -28.77
CA ILE A 62 14.50 -11.41 -28.46
C ILE A 62 14.82 -12.25 -29.69
N ALA A 63 14.43 -11.83 -30.90
CA ALA A 63 14.83 -12.52 -32.14
C ALA A 63 16.29 -12.22 -32.52
N SER A 64 16.86 -11.12 -32.01
CA SER A 64 18.24 -10.72 -32.29
C SER A 64 19.24 -11.06 -31.17
N ALA A 65 18.78 -11.17 -29.93
CA ALA A 65 19.63 -11.41 -28.76
C ALA A 65 18.82 -11.98 -27.59
N THR A 66 19.50 -12.41 -26.52
CA THR A 66 18.86 -12.82 -25.27
C THR A 66 19.07 -11.73 -24.21
N PRO A 67 18.03 -11.26 -23.51
CA PRO A 67 18.20 -10.29 -22.44
C PRO A 67 18.99 -10.89 -21.27
N THR A 68 19.77 -10.07 -20.57
CA THR A 68 20.47 -10.52 -19.36
C THR A 68 19.54 -10.47 -18.15
N LEU A 69 19.80 -11.29 -17.14
CA LEU A 69 19.08 -11.20 -15.86
C LEU A 69 19.22 -9.82 -15.22
N ALA A 70 20.39 -9.19 -15.35
CA ALA A 70 20.64 -7.83 -14.86
C ALA A 70 19.71 -6.80 -15.53
N LEU A 71 19.43 -6.94 -16.84
CA LEU A 71 18.45 -6.12 -17.54
C LEU A 71 17.04 -6.40 -17.02
N LEU A 72 16.63 -7.67 -16.93
CA LEU A 72 15.28 -8.02 -16.45
C LEU A 72 15.02 -7.48 -15.04
N ASN A 73 16.02 -7.55 -14.15
CA ASN A 73 15.97 -7.01 -12.79
C ASN A 73 15.83 -5.47 -12.73
N GLY A 74 15.89 -4.76 -13.86
CA GLY A 74 15.52 -3.35 -13.95
C GLY A 74 14.00 -3.09 -14.07
N TYR A 75 13.21 -4.14 -14.31
CA TYR A 75 11.77 -4.08 -14.56
C TYR A 75 10.99 -4.86 -13.51
N ASP A 76 9.72 -4.49 -13.32
CA ASP A 76 8.79 -5.20 -12.42
C ASP A 76 8.13 -6.38 -13.15
N VAL A 77 7.85 -6.21 -14.45
CA VAL A 77 7.17 -7.20 -15.28
C VAL A 77 7.91 -7.40 -16.59
N VAL A 78 8.06 -8.67 -16.98
CA VAL A 78 8.49 -9.05 -18.33
C VAL A 78 7.29 -9.61 -19.08
N PHE A 79 6.90 -8.92 -20.16
CA PHE A 79 5.83 -9.35 -21.05
C PHE A 79 6.46 -10.00 -22.28
N VAL A 80 6.23 -11.30 -22.48
CA VAL A 80 6.90 -12.08 -23.52
C VAL A 80 5.97 -12.34 -24.70
N LEU A 81 6.43 -11.95 -25.88
CA LEU A 81 5.76 -12.13 -27.15
C LEU A 81 6.69 -12.84 -28.14
N THR A 82 6.28 -14.00 -28.65
CA THR A 82 6.94 -14.63 -29.80
C THR A 82 6.06 -14.59 -31.04
N ASP A 83 6.70 -14.52 -32.20
CA ASP A 83 6.12 -14.60 -33.54
C ASP A 83 7.17 -15.21 -34.48
N ASN A 84 8.39 -14.69 -34.37
CA ASN A 84 9.62 -15.36 -34.82
C ASN A 84 10.28 -16.13 -33.68
N SER A 85 11.26 -16.97 -34.03
CA SER A 85 12.11 -17.67 -33.06
C SER A 85 12.93 -16.67 -32.25
N PRO A 86 12.95 -16.79 -30.90
CA PRO A 86 14.02 -16.20 -30.11
C PRO A 86 15.40 -16.61 -30.63
N ALA A 87 16.40 -15.74 -30.46
CA ALA A 87 17.79 -15.98 -30.87
C ALA A 87 18.38 -17.22 -30.16
N ASP A 88 18.09 -17.36 -28.87
CA ASP A 88 18.35 -18.58 -28.10
C ASP A 88 17.17 -18.86 -27.16
N ARG A 89 16.39 -19.89 -27.51
CA ARG A 89 15.16 -20.29 -26.83
C ARG A 89 15.42 -20.90 -25.45
N VAL A 90 16.58 -21.52 -25.26
CA VAL A 90 16.97 -22.16 -23.99
C VAL A 90 17.50 -21.09 -23.05
N ALA A 91 18.41 -20.23 -23.53
CA ALA A 91 18.95 -19.14 -22.72
C ALA A 91 17.84 -18.16 -22.28
N LEU A 92 16.92 -17.80 -23.18
CA LEU A 92 15.78 -16.96 -22.82
C LEU A 92 14.94 -17.61 -21.71
N GLY A 93 14.60 -18.89 -21.85
CA GLY A 93 13.79 -19.57 -20.84
C GLY A 93 14.50 -19.74 -19.50
N ASN A 94 15.82 -19.91 -19.49
CA ASN A 94 16.60 -19.95 -18.25
C ASN A 94 16.58 -18.58 -17.55
N VAL A 95 16.82 -17.49 -18.28
CA VAL A 95 16.84 -16.13 -17.70
C VAL A 95 15.45 -15.69 -17.21
N LEU A 96 14.37 -16.09 -17.89
CA LEU A 96 13.01 -15.84 -17.41
C LEU A 96 12.71 -16.63 -16.11
N ALA A 97 13.17 -17.89 -16.03
CA ALA A 97 13.03 -18.69 -14.81
C ALA A 97 13.79 -18.06 -13.64
N ASP A 98 15.04 -17.62 -13.85
CA ASP A 98 15.84 -16.92 -12.84
C ASP A 98 15.16 -15.62 -12.37
N PHE A 99 14.56 -14.87 -13.30
CA PHE A 99 13.81 -13.66 -12.97
C PHE A 99 12.58 -13.96 -12.11
N VAL A 100 11.83 -15.02 -12.40
CA VAL A 100 10.69 -15.47 -11.56
C VAL A 100 11.18 -15.97 -10.21
N ASP A 101 12.29 -16.69 -10.13
CA ASP A 101 12.88 -17.15 -8.86
C ASP A 101 13.32 -15.98 -7.97
N ALA A 102 13.79 -14.89 -8.58
CA ALA A 102 14.09 -13.62 -7.90
C ALA A 102 12.83 -12.81 -7.52
N GLY A 103 11.63 -13.30 -7.86
CA GLY A 103 10.34 -12.68 -7.53
C GLY A 103 9.80 -11.74 -8.61
N GLY A 104 10.37 -11.72 -9.81
CA GLY A 104 9.87 -10.97 -10.95
C GLY A 104 8.57 -11.55 -11.53
N GLY A 105 7.70 -10.67 -12.05
CA GLY A 105 6.44 -11.08 -12.69
C GLY A 105 6.61 -11.33 -14.18
N VAL A 106 6.04 -12.42 -14.71
CA VAL A 106 6.10 -12.71 -16.16
C VAL A 106 4.70 -12.91 -16.75
N VAL A 107 4.45 -12.27 -17.88
CA VAL A 107 3.27 -12.54 -18.72
C VAL A 107 3.74 -13.22 -20.00
N GLU A 108 3.35 -14.47 -20.23
CA GLU A 108 3.63 -15.21 -21.46
C GLU A 108 2.39 -15.19 -22.39
N THR A 109 2.62 -15.07 -23.70
CA THR A 109 1.56 -15.02 -24.71
C THR A 109 1.59 -16.19 -25.69
N THR A 110 0.52 -16.34 -26.48
CA THR A 110 0.12 -17.61 -27.11
C THR A 110 1.22 -18.45 -27.79
N PHE A 111 2.11 -17.85 -28.56
CA PHE A 111 3.11 -18.59 -29.34
C PHE A 111 4.29 -19.08 -28.49
N GLY A 112 4.52 -18.51 -27.30
CA GLY A 112 5.51 -19.00 -26.33
C GLY A 112 5.19 -20.43 -25.84
N PHE A 113 3.89 -20.74 -25.71
CA PHE A 113 3.40 -22.04 -25.25
C PHE A 113 3.64 -23.19 -26.25
N TYR A 114 4.07 -22.89 -27.49
CA TYR A 114 4.20 -23.88 -28.54
C TYR A 114 5.39 -24.81 -28.30
N ASN A 115 5.14 -26.11 -28.11
CA ASN A 115 6.17 -27.04 -27.69
C ASN A 115 6.77 -27.94 -28.78
N ALA A 116 6.27 -27.81 -30.01
CA ALA A 116 6.68 -28.65 -31.14
C ALA A 116 7.50 -27.90 -32.21
N GLY A 117 7.81 -26.61 -32.05
CA GLY A 117 8.58 -25.87 -33.06
C GLY A 117 9.30 -24.62 -32.58
N ALA A 118 9.95 -23.94 -33.52
CA ALA A 118 11.04 -22.98 -33.26
C ALA A 118 10.64 -21.67 -32.57
N ILE A 119 9.35 -21.38 -32.38
CA ILE A 119 8.88 -20.09 -31.83
C ILE A 119 8.52 -20.15 -30.34
N GLY A 120 8.52 -21.34 -29.74
CA GLY A 120 8.27 -21.51 -28.31
C GLY A 120 9.46 -21.19 -27.42
N ILE A 121 9.23 -21.07 -26.11
CA ILE A 121 10.27 -20.88 -25.10
C ILE A 121 10.68 -22.26 -24.54
N GLU A 122 11.99 -22.48 -24.33
CA GLU A 122 12.56 -23.76 -23.88
C GLU A 122 13.36 -23.60 -22.57
N GLY A 123 14.31 -24.49 -22.29
CA GLY A 123 15.11 -24.47 -21.06
C GLY A 123 14.28 -24.71 -19.81
N ARG A 124 14.74 -24.13 -18.69
CA ARG A 124 14.08 -24.24 -17.38
C ARG A 124 12.63 -23.77 -17.41
N TRP A 125 12.32 -22.75 -18.22
CA TRP A 125 10.95 -22.24 -18.36
C TRP A 125 9.92 -23.36 -18.63
N ARG A 126 10.31 -24.35 -19.42
CA ARG A 126 9.49 -25.53 -19.72
C ARG A 126 9.83 -26.73 -18.86
N ALA A 127 11.11 -27.06 -18.70
CA ALA A 127 11.54 -28.28 -18.00
C ALA A 127 11.10 -28.30 -16.52
N ASP A 128 11.10 -27.13 -15.88
CA ASP A 128 10.80 -26.98 -14.46
C ASP A 128 9.39 -26.44 -14.21
N ASN A 129 8.54 -26.47 -15.25
CA ASN A 129 7.17 -25.94 -15.26
C ASN A 129 7.11 -24.49 -14.74
N TYR A 130 7.58 -23.50 -15.50
CA TYR A 130 7.28 -22.07 -15.24
C TYR A 130 6.15 -21.56 -16.14
N ALA A 131 6.04 -22.08 -17.38
CA ALA A 131 4.88 -21.81 -18.23
C ALA A 131 3.56 -22.24 -17.53
N THR A 132 2.45 -21.55 -17.83
CA THR A 132 1.12 -21.90 -17.28
C THR A 132 0.41 -22.99 -18.08
N MET A 133 0.77 -23.11 -19.36
CA MET A 133 0.18 -24.05 -20.31
C MET A 133 1.21 -24.45 -21.38
N GLY A 134 0.94 -25.54 -22.08
CA GLY A 134 1.77 -25.98 -23.20
C GLY A 134 0.99 -26.83 -24.20
N GLY A 135 1.36 -26.76 -25.47
CA GLY A 135 0.67 -27.51 -26.53
C GLY A 135 1.50 -27.70 -27.80
N PRO A 136 1.32 -28.83 -28.51
CA PRO A 136 2.07 -29.17 -29.72
C PRO A 136 1.45 -28.58 -31.00
N SER A 137 0.44 -27.71 -30.90
CA SER A 137 -0.29 -27.22 -32.08
C SER A 137 -0.83 -25.81 -31.89
N GLN A 138 -0.84 -25.05 -32.98
CA GLN A 138 -1.45 -23.72 -33.05
C GLN A 138 -2.74 -23.80 -33.87
N THR A 139 -3.71 -22.95 -33.55
CA THR A 139 -5.00 -22.89 -34.24
C THR A 139 -5.36 -21.44 -34.57
N SER A 140 -5.95 -21.23 -35.75
CA SER A 140 -6.42 -19.92 -36.23
C SER A 140 -7.49 -20.08 -37.31
N GLY A 141 -8.05 -18.96 -37.80
CA GLY A 141 -8.92 -18.90 -38.97
C GLY A 141 -10.42 -19.02 -38.69
N THR A 142 -10.81 -18.96 -37.42
CA THR A 142 -12.22 -18.86 -36.99
C THR A 142 -12.35 -17.81 -35.91
N VAL A 143 -13.39 -16.98 -35.97
CA VAL A 143 -13.66 -15.99 -34.91
C VAL A 143 -13.99 -16.73 -33.62
N GLN A 144 -13.14 -16.54 -32.61
CA GLN A 144 -13.36 -17.00 -31.26
C GLN A 144 -13.44 -15.82 -30.32
N THR A 145 -14.18 -15.99 -29.24
CA THR A 145 -14.42 -14.99 -28.20
C THR A 145 -14.12 -15.60 -26.83
N ILE A 146 -14.05 -14.76 -25.80
CA ILE A 146 -14.03 -15.26 -24.43
C ILE A 146 -15.28 -16.11 -24.16
N GLY A 147 -15.06 -17.36 -23.77
CA GLY A 147 -16.09 -18.33 -23.41
C GLY A 147 -16.31 -18.37 -21.90
N ALA A 148 -16.22 -19.57 -21.32
CA ALA A 148 -16.44 -19.78 -19.89
C ALA A 148 -15.44 -19.01 -19.02
N ARG A 149 -15.97 -18.27 -18.03
CA ARG A 149 -15.19 -17.63 -16.97
C ARG A 149 -15.23 -18.53 -15.75
N LEU A 150 -14.14 -19.25 -15.53
CA LEU A 150 -14.08 -20.26 -14.47
C LEU A 150 -13.85 -19.62 -13.10
N VAL A 151 -13.16 -18.48 -13.08
CA VAL A 151 -12.92 -17.67 -11.88
C VAL A 151 -13.35 -16.21 -12.18
N PRO A 152 -14.66 -15.92 -12.24
CA PRO A 152 -15.16 -14.64 -12.74
C PRO A 152 -14.66 -13.43 -11.96
N GLY A 153 -14.48 -13.54 -10.64
CA GLY A 153 -13.90 -12.51 -9.79
C GLY A 153 -12.37 -12.37 -9.82
N HIS A 154 -11.66 -13.09 -10.70
CA HIS A 154 -10.20 -13.01 -10.80
C HIS A 154 -9.74 -11.62 -11.29
N PRO A 155 -8.67 -11.02 -10.71
CA PRO A 155 -8.19 -9.69 -11.10
C PRO A 155 -7.93 -9.50 -12.60
N ILE A 156 -7.42 -10.53 -13.28
CA ILE A 156 -7.19 -10.49 -14.75
C ILE A 156 -8.49 -10.23 -15.54
N LEU A 157 -9.65 -10.67 -15.04
CA LEU A 157 -10.95 -10.51 -15.72
C LEU A 157 -11.68 -9.22 -15.33
N GLU A 158 -11.16 -8.42 -14.41
CA GLU A 158 -11.80 -7.21 -13.92
C GLU A 158 -12.08 -6.22 -15.06
N GLY A 159 -13.35 -5.81 -15.22
CA GLY A 159 -13.75 -4.87 -16.28
C GLY A 159 -13.63 -5.39 -17.71
N VAL A 160 -13.44 -6.70 -17.90
CA VAL A 160 -13.48 -7.36 -19.22
C VAL A 160 -14.90 -7.86 -19.44
N ALA A 161 -15.70 -7.15 -20.24
CA ALA A 161 -17.07 -7.55 -20.57
C ALA A 161 -17.11 -8.50 -21.79
N SER A 162 -16.33 -8.20 -22.81
CA SER A 162 -16.18 -8.95 -24.06
C SER A 162 -14.72 -8.99 -24.52
N PHE A 163 -14.39 -10.04 -25.26
CA PHE A 163 -13.11 -10.18 -25.96
C PHE A 163 -13.34 -11.03 -27.21
N SER A 164 -12.84 -10.57 -28.35
CA SER A 164 -12.89 -11.29 -29.63
C SER A 164 -11.48 -11.37 -30.20
N GLY A 165 -11.02 -12.58 -30.52
CA GLY A 165 -9.71 -12.83 -31.14
C GLY A 165 -9.63 -12.44 -32.62
N GLY A 166 -10.70 -11.90 -33.20
CA GLY A 166 -10.78 -11.55 -34.62
C GLY A 166 -10.92 -12.76 -35.53
N THR A 167 -10.92 -12.55 -36.84
CA THR A 167 -11.12 -13.65 -37.82
C THR A 167 -9.99 -14.68 -37.79
N SER A 168 -8.79 -14.30 -37.39
CA SER A 168 -7.70 -15.24 -37.18
C SER A 168 -7.74 -15.90 -35.81
N SER A 169 -8.05 -15.19 -34.71
CA SER A 169 -8.07 -15.75 -33.34
C SER A 169 -6.89 -16.69 -33.04
N TYR A 170 -5.68 -16.21 -33.35
CA TYR A 170 -4.44 -16.95 -33.14
C TYR A 170 -4.32 -17.39 -31.68
N ARG A 171 -4.24 -18.71 -31.48
CA ARG A 171 -4.10 -19.33 -30.16
C ARG A 171 -3.36 -20.66 -30.24
N ASN A 172 -2.95 -21.19 -29.09
CA ASN A 172 -2.36 -22.51 -28.95
C ASN A 172 -3.42 -23.51 -28.48
N THR A 173 -3.38 -24.73 -29.01
CA THR A 173 -4.17 -25.86 -28.51
C THR A 173 -3.45 -26.46 -27.30
N ALA A 174 -3.39 -25.67 -26.22
CA ALA A 174 -2.61 -25.98 -25.04
C ALA A 174 -3.47 -26.60 -23.92
N THR A 175 -2.83 -27.39 -23.07
CA THR A 175 -3.38 -27.84 -21.79
C THR A 175 -2.69 -27.12 -20.64
N ILE A 176 -3.41 -26.94 -19.53
CA ILE A 176 -2.85 -26.38 -18.30
C ILE A 176 -1.79 -27.33 -17.73
N LEU A 177 -0.66 -26.77 -17.31
CA LEU A 177 0.42 -27.54 -16.69
C LEU A 177 0.18 -27.71 -15.18
N PRO A 178 0.74 -28.76 -14.55
CA PRO A 178 0.65 -28.93 -13.10
C PRO A 178 1.11 -27.69 -12.32
N GLY A 179 0.36 -27.32 -11.29
CA GLY A 179 0.58 -26.11 -10.48
C GLY A 179 -0.04 -24.82 -11.04
N ALA A 180 -0.57 -24.85 -12.27
CA ALA A 180 -1.28 -23.72 -12.87
C ALA A 180 -2.81 -23.88 -12.82
N TYR A 181 -3.50 -22.75 -12.85
CA TYR A 181 -4.96 -22.63 -12.76
C TYR A 181 -5.52 -21.97 -14.03
N ARG A 182 -6.62 -22.51 -14.57
CA ARG A 182 -7.33 -21.92 -15.71
C ARG A 182 -8.38 -20.93 -15.23
N ILE A 183 -8.26 -19.68 -15.66
CA ILE A 183 -9.12 -18.58 -15.23
C ILE A 183 -10.29 -18.38 -16.21
N ALA A 184 -10.01 -18.46 -17.52
CA ALA A 184 -11.02 -18.35 -18.56
C ALA A 184 -10.68 -19.25 -19.77
N SER A 185 -11.70 -19.67 -20.51
CA SER A 185 -11.57 -20.47 -21.72
C SER A 185 -12.01 -19.70 -22.97
N TRP A 186 -11.55 -20.14 -24.13
CA TRP A 186 -12.14 -19.76 -25.41
C TRP A 186 -13.54 -20.37 -25.56
N ASN A 187 -14.39 -19.80 -26.41
CA ASN A 187 -15.76 -20.28 -26.68
C ASN A 187 -15.82 -21.53 -27.58
N ASP A 188 -14.71 -21.93 -28.21
CA ASP A 188 -14.61 -23.11 -29.06
C ASP A 188 -14.51 -24.44 -28.30
N GLY A 189 -14.32 -24.40 -26.99
CA GLY A 189 -14.31 -25.58 -26.14
C GLY A 189 -13.97 -25.26 -24.69
N ALA A 190 -14.69 -25.89 -23.75
CA ALA A 190 -14.50 -25.66 -22.32
C ALA A 190 -13.05 -25.95 -21.83
N SER A 191 -12.31 -26.78 -22.56
CA SER A 191 -10.93 -27.16 -22.24
C SER A 191 -9.85 -26.23 -22.80
N THR A 192 -10.14 -25.40 -23.81
CA THR A 192 -9.14 -24.52 -24.45
C THR A 192 -8.89 -23.29 -23.58
N PRO A 193 -7.70 -23.13 -22.95
CA PRO A 193 -7.45 -22.01 -22.06
C PRO A 193 -7.30 -20.71 -22.87
N LEU A 194 -7.93 -19.63 -22.37
CA LEU A 194 -7.68 -18.25 -22.81
C LEU A 194 -6.75 -17.54 -21.81
N VAL A 195 -7.03 -17.70 -20.51
CA VAL A 195 -6.25 -17.10 -19.42
C VAL A 195 -5.89 -18.17 -18.39
N ALA A 196 -4.63 -18.19 -17.96
CA ALA A 196 -4.18 -19.04 -16.86
C ALA A 196 -3.17 -18.32 -15.96
N THR A 197 -3.02 -18.79 -14.73
CA THR A 197 -2.07 -18.26 -13.75
C THR A 197 -1.39 -19.39 -13.00
N ARG A 198 -0.27 -19.09 -12.34
CA ARG A 198 0.34 -20.00 -11.35
C ARG A 198 0.99 -19.20 -10.23
N HIS A 199 1.08 -19.84 -9.07
CA HIS A 199 1.49 -19.22 -7.80
C HIS A 199 2.45 -20.08 -6.97
N ASP A 200 2.88 -21.21 -7.52
CA ASP A 200 3.77 -22.18 -6.88
C ASP A 200 5.26 -21.85 -7.09
N LYS A 201 5.58 -20.60 -7.46
CA LYS A 201 6.92 -20.06 -7.69
C LYS A 201 7.07 -18.75 -6.92
N ASN A 202 8.31 -18.28 -6.71
CA ASN A 202 8.59 -17.05 -5.95
C ASN A 202 8.02 -15.78 -6.61
N GLY A 203 7.92 -15.79 -7.94
CA GLY A 203 7.28 -14.76 -8.76
C GLY A 203 6.00 -15.29 -9.41
N LYS A 204 5.07 -14.38 -9.71
CA LYS A 204 3.82 -14.73 -10.38
C LYS A 204 4.00 -14.86 -11.89
N VAL A 205 3.31 -15.83 -12.48
CA VAL A 205 3.25 -16.00 -13.94
C VAL A 205 1.80 -16.02 -14.42
N ALA A 206 1.51 -15.24 -15.44
CA ALA A 206 0.23 -15.24 -16.15
C ALA A 206 0.43 -15.66 -17.60
N GLY A 207 -0.54 -16.43 -18.13
CA GLY A 207 -0.58 -16.83 -19.53
C GLY A 207 -1.79 -16.25 -20.24
N LEU A 208 -1.57 -15.59 -21.37
CA LEU A 208 -2.60 -15.07 -22.27
C LEU A 208 -2.55 -15.79 -23.62
N ASN A 209 -3.50 -16.70 -23.85
CA ASN A 209 -3.51 -17.54 -25.05
C ASN A 209 -4.21 -16.87 -26.23
N PHE A 210 -3.82 -15.64 -26.55
CA PHE A 210 -4.16 -14.93 -27.79
C PHE A 210 -2.95 -14.14 -28.30
N TYR A 211 -2.94 -13.77 -29.58
CA TYR A 211 -1.86 -12.97 -30.16
C TYR A 211 -2.06 -11.46 -29.85
N PRO A 212 -1.13 -10.79 -29.15
CA PRO A 212 -1.34 -9.44 -28.58
C PRO A 212 -1.57 -8.25 -29.51
N PRO A 213 -0.98 -8.16 -30.73
CA PRO A 213 -1.28 -7.07 -31.66
C PRO A 213 -2.75 -7.08 -32.09
N SER A 214 -3.35 -5.91 -32.26
CA SER A 214 -4.80 -5.72 -32.45
C SER A 214 -5.20 -5.47 -33.91
N SER A 215 -6.51 -5.43 -34.14
CA SER A 215 -7.11 -5.14 -35.44
C SER A 215 -6.77 -3.75 -36.00
N ASP A 216 -6.26 -2.82 -35.18
CA ASP A 216 -5.85 -1.48 -35.63
C ASP A 216 -4.60 -1.52 -36.52
N VAL A 217 -3.72 -2.52 -36.30
CA VAL A 217 -2.52 -2.73 -37.14
C VAL A 217 -2.70 -3.85 -38.16
N ARG A 218 -3.62 -4.80 -37.93
CA ARG A 218 -3.95 -5.85 -38.90
C ARG A 218 -5.35 -6.42 -38.67
N GLY A 219 -6.26 -6.21 -39.61
CA GLY A 219 -7.71 -6.40 -39.40
C GLY A 219 -8.21 -7.81 -39.03
N ASP A 220 -7.40 -8.86 -39.16
CA ASP A 220 -7.75 -10.23 -38.73
C ASP A 220 -7.34 -10.58 -37.29
N PHE A 221 -6.56 -9.70 -36.64
CA PHE A 221 -6.18 -9.83 -35.23
C PHE A 221 -7.35 -9.50 -34.28
N TRP A 222 -7.10 -9.58 -32.96
CA TRP A 222 -8.13 -9.34 -31.96
C TRP A 222 -8.79 -7.98 -32.13
N ASP A 223 -10.11 -7.95 -31.95
CA ASP A 223 -10.95 -6.80 -32.26
C ASP A 223 -10.71 -5.68 -31.25
N ALA A 224 -10.08 -4.59 -31.72
CA ALA A 224 -9.71 -3.42 -30.93
C ALA A 224 -10.90 -2.70 -30.27
N SER A 225 -12.14 -2.98 -30.69
CA SER A 225 -13.36 -2.50 -30.02
C SER A 225 -13.73 -3.31 -28.76
N THR A 226 -13.06 -4.43 -28.52
CA THR A 226 -13.23 -5.29 -27.33
C THR A 226 -12.09 -5.10 -26.32
N GLN A 227 -12.12 -5.80 -25.18
CA GLN A 227 -11.26 -5.50 -24.02
C GLN A 227 -9.92 -6.26 -24.00
N GLY A 228 -9.29 -6.51 -25.15
CA GLY A 228 -7.97 -7.15 -25.23
C GLY A 228 -6.86 -6.36 -24.51
N GLY A 229 -6.85 -5.03 -24.64
CA GLY A 229 -5.93 -4.15 -23.91
C GLY A 229 -6.10 -4.23 -22.39
N VAL A 230 -7.34 -4.36 -21.91
CA VAL A 230 -7.66 -4.51 -20.48
C VAL A 230 -7.15 -5.86 -19.95
N LEU A 231 -7.28 -6.95 -20.70
CA LEU A 231 -6.73 -8.25 -20.31
C LEU A 231 -5.20 -8.19 -20.13
N MET A 232 -4.48 -7.56 -21.07
CA MET A 232 -3.03 -7.38 -20.97
C MET A 232 -2.64 -6.52 -19.76
N ALA A 233 -3.31 -5.38 -19.58
CA ALA A 233 -3.07 -4.47 -18.47
C ALA A 233 -3.34 -5.13 -17.10
N ASN A 234 -4.45 -5.85 -16.97
CA ASN A 234 -4.77 -6.57 -15.74
C ASN A 234 -3.78 -7.71 -15.47
N ALA A 235 -3.29 -8.42 -16.50
CA ALA A 235 -2.27 -9.45 -16.35
C ALA A 235 -0.94 -8.86 -15.84
N ILE A 236 -0.51 -7.72 -16.40
CA ILE A 236 0.68 -6.98 -15.93
C ILE A 236 0.53 -6.60 -14.45
N ASN A 237 -0.59 -5.94 -14.10
CA ASN A 237 -0.87 -5.56 -12.71
C ASN A 237 -0.94 -6.77 -11.78
N PHE A 238 -1.50 -7.88 -12.24
CA PHE A 238 -1.63 -9.08 -11.44
C PHE A 238 -0.28 -9.73 -11.13
N VAL A 239 0.62 -9.83 -12.12
CA VAL A 239 1.94 -10.45 -11.90
C VAL A 239 2.90 -9.51 -11.18
N SER A 240 2.68 -8.19 -11.25
CA SER A 240 3.41 -7.22 -10.44
C SER A 240 2.95 -7.17 -8.97
N ASN A 241 1.76 -7.69 -8.67
CA ASN A 241 1.09 -7.44 -7.38
C ASN A 241 0.76 -8.73 -6.62
N ASN A 242 1.40 -8.95 -5.48
CA ASN A 242 0.81 -9.37 -4.19
C ASN A 242 1.93 -9.91 -3.29
N SER A 243 1.99 -9.39 -2.07
CA SER A 243 2.95 -9.76 -1.04
C SER A 243 2.31 -10.40 0.20
N THR A 244 0.99 -10.65 0.22
CA THR A 244 0.31 -11.14 1.42
C THR A 244 0.63 -12.60 1.72
N ASP A 245 1.37 -12.82 2.81
CA ASP A 245 1.63 -14.11 3.45
C ASP A 245 0.47 -14.46 4.39
N VAL A 246 -0.04 -15.70 4.30
CA VAL A 246 -1.23 -16.15 5.02
C VAL A 246 -0.98 -17.47 5.73
N LEU A 247 -1.37 -17.55 7.01
CA LEU A 247 -1.50 -18.82 7.72
C LEU A 247 -2.97 -19.23 7.84
N ILE A 248 -3.31 -20.39 7.30
CA ILE A 248 -4.64 -20.97 7.42
C ILE A 248 -4.65 -21.93 8.61
N CYS A 249 -5.17 -21.46 9.73
CA CYS A 249 -5.43 -22.21 10.95
C CYS A 249 -6.79 -22.94 10.87
N GLY A 250 -6.79 -24.11 10.24
CA GLY A 250 -8.00 -24.92 10.04
C GLY A 250 -8.09 -26.12 10.98
N ALA A 251 -9.30 -26.49 11.40
CA ALA A 251 -9.58 -27.81 11.98
C ALA A 251 -10.59 -28.57 11.09
N PRO A 252 -10.22 -28.95 9.85
CA PRO A 252 -11.13 -29.66 8.95
C PRO A 252 -11.36 -31.11 9.41
N ALA A 253 -12.50 -31.71 9.06
CA ALA A 253 -12.68 -33.15 9.26
C ALA A 253 -11.71 -34.01 8.42
N LEU A 254 -11.27 -33.52 7.25
CA LEU A 254 -10.29 -34.18 6.39
C LEU A 254 -9.15 -33.22 6.03
N ALA A 255 -7.90 -33.66 6.15
CA ALA A 255 -6.72 -32.84 5.85
C ALA A 255 -6.73 -32.27 4.42
N ALA A 256 -7.19 -33.07 3.44
CA ALA A 256 -7.30 -32.66 2.04
C ALA A 256 -8.22 -31.44 1.80
N TRP A 257 -9.16 -31.15 2.72
CA TRP A 257 -9.99 -29.95 2.62
C TRP A 257 -9.21 -28.67 2.93
N ALA A 258 -8.20 -28.72 3.81
CA ALA A 258 -7.34 -27.56 4.05
C ALA A 258 -6.45 -27.28 2.83
N ASP A 259 -5.92 -28.32 2.18
CA ASP A 259 -5.21 -28.17 0.90
C ASP A 259 -6.11 -27.53 -0.15
N GLU A 260 -7.37 -27.96 -0.26
CA GLU A 260 -8.32 -27.39 -1.22
C GLU A 260 -8.63 -25.91 -0.95
N VAL A 261 -8.74 -25.49 0.32
CA VAL A 261 -8.93 -24.07 0.68
C VAL A 261 -7.72 -23.22 0.23
N ARG A 262 -6.49 -23.71 0.46
CA ARG A 262 -5.27 -23.04 -0.05
C ARG A 262 -5.32 -22.93 -1.58
N ASP A 263 -5.68 -24.01 -2.27
CA ASP A 263 -5.71 -24.02 -3.74
C ASP A 263 -6.75 -23.05 -4.31
N ARG A 264 -7.94 -22.92 -3.68
CA ARG A 264 -8.95 -21.92 -4.08
C ARG A 264 -8.47 -20.49 -3.87
N LEU A 265 -7.73 -20.22 -2.79
CA LEU A 265 -7.16 -18.90 -2.53
C LEU A 265 -6.11 -18.51 -3.57
N LEU A 266 -5.23 -19.45 -3.93
CA LEU A 266 -4.25 -19.25 -4.99
C LEU A 266 -4.93 -19.08 -6.35
N GLU A 267 -5.92 -19.91 -6.69
CA GLU A 267 -6.71 -19.80 -7.92
C GLU A 267 -7.47 -18.48 -8.04
N GLY A 268 -7.96 -17.94 -6.92
CA GLY A 268 -8.66 -16.64 -6.87
C GLY A 268 -7.75 -15.44 -7.18
N GLY A 269 -6.43 -15.60 -7.03
CA GLY A 269 -5.43 -14.61 -7.41
C GLY A 269 -5.41 -13.34 -6.57
N ARG A 270 -6.16 -13.29 -5.46
CA ARG A 270 -6.27 -12.14 -4.55
C ARG A 270 -5.18 -12.08 -3.50
N VAL A 271 -4.57 -13.22 -3.18
CA VAL A 271 -3.39 -13.36 -2.33
C VAL A 271 -2.23 -13.87 -3.19
N GLY A 272 -0.98 -13.73 -2.76
CA GLY A 272 0.16 -14.09 -3.62
C GLY A 272 1.51 -14.30 -2.94
N GLY A 273 1.60 -14.10 -1.62
CA GLY A 273 2.73 -14.57 -0.82
C GLY A 273 2.61 -16.05 -0.47
N ARG A 274 3.29 -16.46 0.60
CA ARG A 274 3.23 -17.81 1.18
C ARG A 274 1.82 -18.08 1.72
N VAL A 275 1.28 -19.27 1.45
CA VAL A 275 0.00 -19.71 2.01
C VAL A 275 0.18 -21.06 2.68
N ASP A 276 0.37 -21.03 3.99
CA ASP A 276 0.69 -22.21 4.80
C ASP A 276 -0.52 -22.68 5.61
N LEU A 277 -0.49 -23.96 6.00
CA LEU A 277 -1.56 -24.62 6.75
C LEU A 277 -1.09 -24.95 8.16
N PHE A 278 -1.95 -24.72 9.16
CA PHE A 278 -1.76 -25.20 10.53
C PHE A 278 -3.03 -25.91 11.02
N ASN A 279 -2.90 -27.14 11.50
CA ASN A 279 -4.04 -27.88 12.03
C ASN A 279 -4.30 -27.53 13.51
N VAL A 280 -5.34 -26.74 13.76
CA VAL A 280 -5.71 -26.33 15.14
C VAL A 280 -6.50 -27.38 15.92
N SER A 281 -6.83 -28.53 15.30
CA SER A 281 -7.43 -29.67 16.01
C SER A 281 -6.38 -30.54 16.73
N THR A 282 -5.10 -30.43 16.37
CA THR A 282 -4.00 -31.22 16.96
C THR A 282 -2.95 -30.37 17.69
N GLY A 283 -3.04 -29.04 17.59
CA GLY A 283 -2.11 -28.13 18.26
C GLY A 283 -2.62 -26.69 18.27
N THR A 284 -1.78 -25.79 18.79
CA THR A 284 -2.06 -24.34 18.77
C THR A 284 -0.81 -23.63 18.24
N PRO A 285 -0.93 -22.76 17.22
CA PRO A 285 0.22 -22.10 16.59
C PRO A 285 0.95 -21.22 17.59
N ALA A 286 2.28 -21.27 17.61
CA ALA A 286 3.08 -20.44 18.50
C ALA A 286 2.99 -18.95 18.11
N PRO A 287 3.14 -18.00 19.05
CA PRO A 287 3.12 -16.57 18.73
C PRO A 287 4.12 -16.18 17.63
N ALA A 288 5.35 -16.72 17.67
CA ALA A 288 6.37 -16.48 16.65
C ALA A 288 5.99 -17.01 15.26
N LEU A 289 5.16 -18.06 15.18
CA LEU A 289 4.63 -18.54 13.90
C LEU A 289 3.57 -17.57 13.37
N LEU A 290 2.63 -17.14 14.21
CA LEU A 290 1.60 -16.18 13.80
C LEU A 290 2.23 -14.87 13.29
N ALA A 291 3.24 -14.36 13.98
CA ALA A 291 3.96 -13.14 13.62
C ALA A 291 4.73 -13.20 12.29
N ALA A 292 4.87 -14.39 11.67
CA ALA A 292 5.53 -14.55 10.38
C ALA A 292 4.60 -14.37 9.17
N TYR A 293 3.30 -14.11 9.39
CA TYR A 293 2.28 -13.96 8.35
C TYR A 293 1.51 -12.66 8.51
N ASP A 294 1.06 -12.11 7.39
CA ASP A 294 0.30 -10.86 7.30
C ASP A 294 -1.14 -11.03 7.76
N ALA A 295 -1.71 -12.21 7.52
CA ALA A 295 -3.06 -12.56 7.96
C ALA A 295 -3.15 -14.01 8.42
N VAL A 296 -4.08 -14.25 9.35
CA VAL A 296 -4.44 -15.58 9.84
C VAL A 296 -5.91 -15.84 9.53
N VAL A 297 -6.17 -16.91 8.77
CA VAL A 297 -7.52 -17.43 8.57
C VAL A 297 -7.78 -18.48 9.63
N VAL A 298 -8.88 -18.39 10.37
CA VAL A 298 -9.28 -19.40 11.35
C VAL A 298 -10.65 -19.98 11.01
N TYR A 299 -10.73 -21.31 10.93
CA TYR A 299 -12.00 -22.03 10.78
C TYR A 299 -11.93 -23.36 11.52
N ALA A 300 -13.10 -23.90 11.87
CA ALA A 300 -13.21 -25.19 12.54
C ALA A 300 -14.14 -26.12 11.78
N ASP A 301 -14.23 -27.37 12.20
CA ASP A 301 -15.23 -28.38 11.82
C ASP A 301 -15.08 -29.53 12.83
N ALA A 302 -13.83 -29.98 12.98
CA ALA A 302 -13.36 -30.66 14.19
C ALA A 302 -13.18 -29.66 15.35
N GLY A 303 -13.20 -30.17 16.58
CA GLY A 303 -12.96 -29.38 17.79
C GLY A 303 -11.54 -28.81 17.83
N LEU A 304 -11.39 -27.60 18.39
CA LEU A 304 -10.09 -26.96 18.59
C LEU A 304 -9.34 -27.65 19.75
N ASN A 305 -8.04 -27.89 19.60
CA ASN A 305 -7.23 -28.56 20.62
C ASN A 305 -7.20 -27.80 21.95
N ASN A 306 -7.09 -26.47 21.89
CA ASN A 306 -7.19 -25.59 23.05
C ASN A 306 -7.84 -24.25 22.65
N PRO A 307 -9.18 -24.14 22.76
CA PRO A 307 -9.91 -22.95 22.32
C PRO A 307 -9.48 -21.67 23.05
N ALA A 308 -9.19 -21.74 24.36
CA ALA A 308 -8.80 -20.59 25.16
C ALA A 308 -7.42 -20.06 24.74
N LEU A 309 -6.41 -20.96 24.69
CA LEU A 309 -5.07 -20.58 24.27
C LEU A 309 -5.01 -20.08 22.83
N LEU A 310 -5.77 -20.70 21.92
CA LEU A 310 -5.87 -20.19 20.54
C LEU A 310 -6.45 -18.78 20.53
N GLY A 311 -7.54 -18.55 21.28
CA GLY A 311 -8.16 -17.24 21.37
C GLY A 311 -7.25 -16.18 22.00
N ASP A 312 -6.52 -16.50 23.06
CA ASP A 312 -5.57 -15.58 23.68
C ASP A 312 -4.45 -15.19 22.69
N ARG A 313 -3.91 -16.16 21.93
CA ARG A 313 -2.88 -15.90 20.91
C ARG A 313 -3.40 -15.10 19.72
N LEU A 314 -4.65 -15.33 19.29
CA LEU A 314 -5.27 -14.53 18.24
C LEU A 314 -5.52 -13.09 18.71
N ALA A 315 -5.92 -12.89 19.96
CA ALA A 315 -6.09 -11.56 20.53
C ALA A 315 -4.74 -10.82 20.60
N ASP A 316 -3.69 -11.47 21.12
CA ASP A 316 -2.33 -10.90 21.14
C ASP A 316 -1.82 -10.57 19.75
N TYR A 317 -2.06 -11.46 18.78
CA TYR A 317 -1.70 -11.24 17.38
C TYR A 317 -2.41 -10.00 16.81
N VAL A 318 -3.72 -9.83 17.05
CA VAL A 318 -4.47 -8.63 16.64
C VAL A 318 -3.97 -7.38 17.35
N ASP A 319 -3.67 -7.47 18.65
CA ASP A 319 -3.14 -6.34 19.43
C ASP A 319 -1.73 -5.93 18.98
N GLN A 320 -1.02 -6.79 18.24
CA GLN A 320 0.25 -6.49 17.58
C GLN A 320 0.09 -5.99 16.14
N GLY A 321 -1.13 -5.75 15.66
CA GLY A 321 -1.41 -5.33 14.28
C GLY A 321 -1.84 -6.45 13.34
N GLY A 322 -1.84 -7.70 13.82
CA GLY A 322 -2.20 -8.91 13.09
C GLY A 322 -3.61 -8.94 12.49
N GLY A 323 -3.72 -9.36 11.24
CA GLY A 323 -5.00 -9.53 10.55
C GLY A 323 -5.66 -10.89 10.82
N VAL A 324 -6.92 -10.92 11.28
CA VAL A 324 -7.64 -12.20 11.48
C VAL A 324 -8.90 -12.26 10.63
N VAL A 325 -9.01 -13.33 9.83
CA VAL A 325 -10.25 -13.71 9.13
C VAL A 325 -10.86 -14.92 9.84
N GLN A 326 -11.92 -14.69 10.60
CA GLN A 326 -12.69 -15.74 11.27
C GLN A 326 -13.78 -16.24 10.33
N MET A 327 -13.73 -17.53 10.00
CA MET A 327 -14.72 -18.18 9.13
C MET A 327 -15.64 -19.14 9.90
N THR A 328 -16.59 -19.76 9.19
CA THR A 328 -17.63 -20.60 9.82
C THR A 328 -17.06 -21.73 10.67
N PHE A 329 -17.83 -22.06 11.71
CA PHE A 329 -17.52 -22.97 12.82
C PHE A 329 -16.50 -22.44 13.82
N ALA A 330 -15.54 -21.60 13.41
CA ALA A 330 -14.77 -20.81 14.37
C ALA A 330 -15.60 -19.68 15.02
N ASN A 331 -16.85 -19.51 14.63
CA ASN A 331 -17.86 -18.62 15.22
C ASN A 331 -19.13 -19.40 15.63
N VAL A 332 -19.00 -20.69 15.95
CA VAL A 332 -20.10 -21.55 16.46
C VAL A 332 -19.84 -21.94 17.91
N VAL A 333 -20.89 -21.98 18.72
CA VAL A 333 -20.82 -22.39 20.13
C VAL A 333 -20.19 -23.78 20.24
N GLY A 334 -19.13 -23.90 21.05
CA GLY A 334 -18.40 -25.16 21.27
C GLY A 334 -17.24 -25.42 20.28
N ALA A 335 -17.09 -24.61 19.23
CA ALA A 335 -16.00 -24.72 18.25
C ALA A 335 -15.28 -23.39 17.96
N SER A 336 -15.67 -22.31 18.65
CA SER A 336 -15.06 -20.98 18.51
C SER A 336 -13.81 -20.79 19.38
N PRO A 337 -12.82 -19.97 18.95
CA PRO A 337 -11.78 -19.47 19.84
C PRO A 337 -12.40 -18.80 21.08
N ALA A 338 -11.87 -19.11 22.25
CA ALA A 338 -12.36 -18.62 23.55
C ALA A 338 -11.40 -17.56 24.13
N GLY A 339 -11.31 -17.43 25.46
CA GLY A 339 -10.35 -16.53 26.11
C GLY A 339 -10.55 -15.05 25.76
N ARG A 340 -9.46 -14.31 25.60
CA ARG A 340 -9.44 -12.88 25.28
C ARG A 340 -10.08 -12.55 23.94
N TYR A 341 -10.02 -13.46 22.96
CA TYR A 341 -10.66 -13.22 21.67
C TYR A 341 -12.16 -12.97 21.80
N SER A 342 -12.84 -13.79 22.62
CA SER A 342 -14.29 -13.66 22.84
C SER A 342 -14.63 -12.59 23.89
N SER A 343 -13.92 -12.58 25.02
CA SER A 343 -14.19 -11.65 26.14
C SER A 343 -13.79 -10.20 25.83
N GLY A 344 -12.73 -9.99 25.05
CA GLY A 344 -12.27 -8.69 24.57
C GLY A 344 -12.97 -8.20 23.30
N GLY A 345 -13.94 -8.97 22.79
CA GLY A 345 -14.81 -8.59 21.68
C GLY A 345 -14.13 -8.44 20.33
N TYR A 346 -13.26 -9.39 19.96
CA TYR A 346 -12.57 -9.38 18.67
C TYR A 346 -13.47 -9.93 17.54
N ASP A 347 -14.30 -10.92 17.84
CA ASP A 347 -15.21 -11.59 16.89
C ASP A 347 -16.33 -10.64 16.38
N PRO A 348 -16.40 -10.35 15.07
CA PRO A 348 -17.43 -9.46 14.52
C PRO A 348 -18.84 -10.05 14.57
N ILE A 349 -18.93 -11.38 14.54
CA ILE A 349 -20.18 -12.15 14.62
C ILE A 349 -20.07 -13.05 15.85
N LEU A 350 -21.01 -12.88 16.78
CA LEU A 350 -21.00 -13.63 18.04
C LEU A 350 -21.13 -15.14 17.79
N PRO A 351 -20.55 -16.00 18.66
CA PRO A 351 -20.79 -17.43 18.58
C PRO A 351 -22.28 -17.77 18.59
N GLY A 352 -22.73 -18.49 17.57
CA GLY A 352 -24.12 -18.93 17.42
C GLY A 352 -24.26 -20.43 17.19
N GLY A 353 -25.49 -20.91 16.98
CA GLY A 353 -25.73 -22.29 16.58
C GLY A 353 -25.24 -22.59 15.16
N ASN A 354 -24.92 -23.85 14.86
CA ASN A 354 -24.64 -24.31 13.51
C ASN A 354 -25.92 -24.36 12.67
N ASN A 355 -25.97 -23.63 11.56
CA ASN A 355 -27.08 -23.66 10.61
C ASN A 355 -26.63 -24.19 9.24
N ASN A 356 -27.47 -25.01 8.61
CA ASN A 356 -27.25 -25.55 7.26
C ASN A 356 -28.56 -26.11 6.66
N GLY A 357 -28.50 -26.60 5.42
CA GLY A 357 -29.58 -27.34 4.75
C GLY A 357 -30.56 -26.47 3.96
N VAL A 358 -30.28 -25.17 3.84
CA VAL A 358 -31.05 -24.24 3.00
C VAL A 358 -30.07 -23.54 2.06
N PRO A 359 -30.27 -23.58 0.73
CA PRO A 359 -29.43 -22.82 -0.20
C PRO A 359 -29.53 -21.32 0.06
N LEU A 360 -28.39 -20.68 0.34
CA LEU A 360 -28.29 -19.24 0.54
C LEU A 360 -27.32 -18.62 -0.47
N THR A 361 -27.60 -17.38 -0.86
CA THR A 361 -26.74 -16.57 -1.72
C THR A 361 -26.34 -15.27 -1.02
N LEU A 362 -25.46 -14.48 -1.63
CA LEU A 362 -25.21 -13.10 -1.22
C LEU A 362 -26.52 -12.28 -1.28
N GLY A 363 -26.91 -11.72 -0.13
CA GLY A 363 -28.08 -10.88 0.04
C GLY A 363 -27.74 -9.39 0.00
N THR A 364 -28.29 -8.64 0.95
CA THR A 364 -28.12 -7.18 1.03
C THR A 364 -26.65 -6.80 1.15
N ARG A 365 -26.20 -5.87 0.32
CA ARG A 365 -24.89 -5.21 0.44
C ARG A 365 -25.08 -3.89 1.17
N HIS A 366 -24.81 -3.87 2.48
CA HIS A 366 -24.93 -2.66 3.30
C HIS A 366 -23.91 -1.60 2.89
N ILE A 367 -22.74 -2.05 2.43
CA ILE A 367 -21.67 -1.19 1.95
C ILE A 367 -21.18 -1.73 0.59
N PRO A 368 -21.89 -1.50 -0.53
CA PRO A 368 -21.61 -2.13 -1.82
C PRO A 368 -20.21 -1.87 -2.36
N ARG A 369 -19.61 -0.73 -1.99
CA ARG A 369 -18.25 -0.32 -2.38
C ARG A 369 -17.18 -0.72 -1.36
N HIS A 370 -17.54 -1.50 -0.34
CA HIS A 370 -16.55 -2.00 0.61
C HIS A 370 -15.53 -2.89 -0.11
N PRO A 371 -14.23 -2.81 0.23
CA PRO A 371 -13.17 -3.61 -0.38
C PRO A 371 -13.41 -5.12 -0.33
N LEU A 372 -14.00 -5.58 0.77
CA LEU A 372 -14.41 -6.97 0.92
C LEU A 372 -15.36 -7.46 -0.21
N LEU A 373 -16.10 -6.54 -0.84
CA LEU A 373 -17.02 -6.82 -1.95
C LEU A 373 -16.44 -6.46 -3.33
N LYS A 374 -15.14 -6.14 -3.43
CA LYS A 374 -14.48 -5.77 -4.69
C LYS A 374 -14.54 -6.89 -5.73
N ASN A 375 -15.17 -6.57 -6.87
CA ASN A 375 -15.48 -7.47 -7.99
C ASN A 375 -16.23 -8.74 -7.57
N ILE A 376 -17.03 -8.67 -6.50
CA ILE A 376 -17.94 -9.75 -6.15
C ILE A 376 -19.21 -9.52 -6.95
N ALA A 377 -19.51 -10.41 -7.89
CA ALA A 377 -20.75 -10.41 -8.65
C ALA A 377 -21.80 -11.29 -7.97
N SER A 378 -21.42 -12.52 -7.60
CA SER A 378 -22.32 -13.51 -7.03
C SER A 378 -21.62 -14.44 -6.05
N PHE A 379 -22.36 -14.97 -5.08
CA PHE A 379 -21.89 -16.02 -4.19
C PHE A 379 -23.06 -16.94 -3.85
N ALA A 380 -22.84 -18.25 -3.94
CA ALA A 380 -23.82 -19.28 -3.60
C ALA A 380 -23.20 -20.26 -2.61
N GLY A 381 -23.81 -20.41 -1.43
CA GLY A 381 -23.34 -21.27 -0.34
C GLY A 381 -23.56 -22.78 -0.56
N GLY A 382 -24.12 -23.18 -1.70
CA GLY A 382 -24.50 -24.56 -1.99
C GLY A 382 -25.75 -25.00 -1.25
N SER A 383 -26.18 -26.26 -1.43
CA SER A 383 -27.38 -26.78 -0.76
C SER A 383 -27.25 -26.87 0.76
N SER A 384 -26.02 -26.98 1.27
CA SER A 384 -25.78 -26.97 2.70
C SER A 384 -25.66 -25.56 3.28
N SER A 385 -24.98 -24.61 2.60
CA SER A 385 -24.80 -23.23 3.08
C SER A 385 -24.47 -23.14 4.58
N TYR A 386 -23.45 -23.89 5.03
CA TYR A 386 -23.03 -23.86 6.43
C TYR A 386 -22.65 -22.46 6.87
N HIS A 387 -23.25 -22.01 7.98
CA HIS A 387 -22.98 -20.71 8.59
C HIS A 387 -23.29 -20.75 10.09
N SER A 388 -22.74 -19.80 10.83
CA SER A 388 -23.14 -19.55 12.22
C SER A 388 -24.43 -18.77 12.28
N GLY A 389 -25.28 -19.14 13.24
CA GLY A 389 -26.48 -18.42 13.61
C GLY A 389 -26.26 -17.19 14.49
N GLY A 390 -25.02 -16.76 14.69
CA GLY A 390 -24.65 -15.61 15.51
C GLY A 390 -25.23 -14.28 15.05
N ALA A 391 -25.46 -13.38 16.00
CA ALA A 391 -25.81 -11.98 15.73
C ALA A 391 -24.54 -11.14 15.50
N LEU A 392 -24.69 -9.99 14.84
CA LEU A 392 -23.62 -8.99 14.75
C LEU A 392 -23.26 -8.51 16.17
N ARG A 393 -21.96 -8.47 16.49
CA ARG A 393 -21.49 -7.94 17.77
C ARG A 393 -21.73 -6.42 17.83
N ALA A 394 -22.11 -5.92 19.01
CA ALA A 394 -22.27 -4.48 19.22
C ALA A 394 -20.94 -3.74 18.94
N GLY A 395 -21.00 -2.68 18.12
CA GLY A 395 -19.81 -1.93 17.68
C GLY A 395 -19.18 -2.44 16.38
N SER A 396 -19.46 -3.67 15.97
CA SER A 396 -19.05 -4.22 14.67
C SER A 396 -19.93 -3.67 13.53
N ILE A 397 -19.40 -3.73 12.31
CA ILE A 397 -20.05 -3.20 11.10
C ILE A 397 -20.41 -4.39 10.20
N ALA A 398 -21.70 -4.53 9.85
CA ALA A 398 -22.13 -5.46 8.81
C ALA A 398 -21.82 -4.85 7.42
N VAL A 399 -21.16 -5.64 6.58
CA VAL A 399 -20.80 -5.24 5.20
C VAL A 399 -21.76 -5.84 4.19
N ALA A 400 -22.12 -7.11 4.37
CA ALA A 400 -23.14 -7.78 3.59
C ALA A 400 -23.82 -8.92 4.37
N ASP A 401 -25.05 -9.22 3.98
CA ASP A 401 -25.84 -10.29 4.54
C ASP A 401 -25.94 -11.49 3.58
N TRP A 402 -26.27 -12.63 4.14
CA TRP A 402 -26.88 -13.73 3.42
C TRP A 402 -28.27 -13.33 2.91
N SER A 403 -28.76 -14.02 1.88
CA SER A 403 -30.12 -13.85 1.32
C SER A 403 -31.26 -13.99 2.34
N ASN A 404 -31.01 -14.58 3.52
CA ASN A 404 -31.96 -14.68 4.63
C ASN A 404 -31.84 -13.53 5.67
N GLY A 405 -31.05 -12.50 5.39
CA GLY A 405 -30.84 -11.34 6.26
C GLY A 405 -29.90 -11.55 7.45
N ARG A 406 -29.23 -12.71 7.55
CA ARG A 406 -28.17 -12.91 8.56
C ARG A 406 -26.83 -12.37 8.08
N PRO A 407 -25.93 -11.92 8.98
CA PRO A 407 -24.61 -11.44 8.57
C PRO A 407 -23.81 -12.51 7.80
N LEU A 408 -23.33 -12.15 6.60
CA LEU A 408 -22.39 -12.93 5.80
C LEU A 408 -20.97 -12.38 5.94
N LEU A 409 -20.82 -11.05 5.87
CA LEU A 409 -19.56 -10.33 6.07
C LEU A 409 -19.73 -9.25 7.15
N ALA A 410 -18.82 -9.23 8.13
CA ALA A 410 -18.75 -8.17 9.12
C ALA A 410 -17.31 -7.87 9.53
N VAL A 411 -17.07 -6.68 10.09
CA VAL A 411 -15.75 -6.25 10.58
C VAL A 411 -15.83 -5.68 11.98
N THR A 412 -14.78 -5.86 12.78
CA THR A 412 -14.63 -5.25 14.10
C THR A 412 -13.67 -4.05 14.00
N PRO A 413 -14.17 -2.82 14.15
CA PRO A 413 -13.34 -1.62 14.13
C PRO A 413 -12.73 -1.31 15.52
N GLY A 414 -11.68 -0.47 15.55
CA GLY A 414 -11.08 0.02 16.79
C GLY A 414 -10.09 -0.93 17.48
N LYS A 415 -9.61 -1.95 16.77
CA LYS A 415 -8.49 -2.81 17.18
C LYS A 415 -7.22 -2.41 16.39
N LYS A 416 -6.03 -2.68 16.94
CA LYS A 416 -4.75 -2.41 16.26
C LYS A 416 -4.65 -3.18 14.94
N GLY A 417 -4.96 -4.48 14.95
CA GLY A 417 -5.12 -5.34 13.78
C GLY A 417 -6.57 -5.41 13.31
N ARG A 418 -6.78 -5.77 12.04
CA ARG A 418 -8.12 -5.85 11.44
C ARG A 418 -8.72 -7.25 11.61
N VAL A 419 -10.01 -7.31 11.98
CA VAL A 419 -10.73 -8.58 12.13
C VAL A 419 -11.95 -8.62 11.23
N VAL A 420 -12.03 -9.67 10.40
CA VAL A 420 -13.14 -9.95 9.48
C VAL A 420 -13.86 -11.23 9.91
N GLY A 421 -15.19 -11.17 9.96
CA GLY A 421 -16.06 -12.33 10.13
C GLY A 421 -16.66 -12.68 8.78
N LEU A 422 -16.33 -13.87 8.28
CA LEU A 422 -16.78 -14.38 6.98
C LEU A 422 -17.59 -15.67 7.18
N ASN A 423 -18.92 -15.52 7.21
CA ASN A 423 -19.84 -16.49 7.78
C ASN A 423 -20.28 -17.59 6.79
N PHE A 424 -19.32 -18.21 6.07
CA PHE A 424 -19.54 -19.48 5.36
C PHE A 424 -18.38 -20.47 5.57
N TYR A 425 -18.60 -21.77 5.34
CA TYR A 425 -17.58 -22.80 5.53
C TYR A 425 -16.57 -22.81 4.35
N PRO A 426 -15.24 -22.73 4.58
CA PRO A 426 -14.28 -22.44 3.51
C PRO A 426 -14.11 -23.50 2.41
N PRO A 427 -14.16 -24.82 2.67
CA PRO A 427 -14.10 -25.82 1.60
C PRO A 427 -15.21 -25.67 0.57
N SER A 428 -14.88 -25.83 -0.71
CA SER A 428 -15.79 -25.56 -1.84
C SER A 428 -16.49 -26.82 -2.36
N SER A 429 -17.32 -26.63 -3.39
CA SER A 429 -17.98 -27.71 -4.13
C SER A 429 -17.02 -28.72 -4.79
N VAL A 430 -15.71 -28.41 -4.88
CA VAL A 430 -14.66 -29.37 -5.27
C VAL A 430 -14.49 -30.47 -4.20
N SER A 431 -14.50 -30.07 -2.93
CA SER A 431 -14.35 -30.98 -1.79
C SER A 431 -15.64 -31.77 -1.54
N ARG A 432 -16.80 -31.11 -1.64
CA ARG A 432 -18.11 -31.72 -1.45
C ARG A 432 -19.19 -30.93 -2.20
N ALA A 433 -19.96 -31.58 -3.06
CA ALA A 433 -20.86 -30.92 -4.02
C ALA A 433 -21.94 -30.00 -3.41
N ASP A 434 -22.29 -30.18 -2.13
CA ASP A 434 -23.27 -29.37 -1.40
C ASP A 434 -22.68 -28.12 -0.71
N PHE A 435 -21.35 -27.96 -0.71
CA PHE A 435 -20.65 -26.75 -0.25
C PHE A 435 -20.79 -25.60 -1.27
N TRP A 436 -20.20 -24.44 -0.94
CA TRP A 436 -20.30 -23.25 -1.77
C TRP A 436 -19.79 -23.51 -3.19
N ASP A 437 -20.51 -22.97 -4.16
CA ASP A 437 -20.27 -23.28 -5.57
C ASP A 437 -18.98 -22.60 -6.05
N ARG A 438 -17.99 -23.41 -6.40
CA ARG A 438 -16.70 -22.97 -6.97
C ARG A 438 -16.84 -22.05 -8.19
N ALA A 439 -17.97 -22.10 -8.90
CA ALA A 439 -18.23 -21.25 -10.05
C ALA A 439 -18.66 -19.81 -9.67
N THR A 440 -18.83 -19.54 -8.37
CA THR A 440 -19.16 -18.21 -7.82
C THR A 440 -17.96 -17.58 -7.11
N ASP A 441 -18.10 -16.35 -6.63
CA ASP A 441 -16.99 -15.53 -6.14
C ASP A 441 -16.54 -15.84 -4.69
N GLY A 442 -16.76 -17.08 -4.20
CA GLY A 442 -16.39 -17.49 -2.85
C GLY A 442 -14.89 -17.33 -2.56
N ALA A 443 -14.02 -17.77 -3.47
CA ALA A 443 -12.57 -17.59 -3.35
C ALA A 443 -12.16 -16.11 -3.31
N ALA A 444 -12.83 -15.26 -4.10
CA ALA A 444 -12.57 -13.83 -4.11
C ALA A 444 -13.04 -13.16 -2.81
N LEU A 445 -14.13 -13.62 -2.19
CA LEU A 445 -14.57 -13.15 -0.88
C LEU A 445 -13.55 -13.46 0.22
N ILE A 446 -13.01 -14.68 0.26
CA ILE A 446 -11.96 -15.04 1.23
C ILE A 446 -10.70 -14.23 0.95
N GLY A 447 -10.30 -14.13 -0.32
CA GLY A 447 -9.12 -13.38 -0.74
C GLY A 447 -9.21 -11.88 -0.40
N ASN A 448 -10.34 -11.22 -0.68
CA ASN A 448 -10.56 -9.83 -0.29
C ASN A 448 -10.57 -9.67 1.24
N ALA A 449 -11.09 -10.64 1.98
CA ALA A 449 -11.05 -10.63 3.44
C ALA A 449 -9.64 -10.73 3.99
N ILE A 450 -8.79 -11.57 3.40
CA ILE A 450 -7.38 -11.67 3.78
C ILE A 450 -6.64 -10.40 3.42
N ASP A 451 -6.73 -9.93 2.18
CA ASP A 451 -6.05 -8.71 1.72
C ASP A 451 -6.45 -7.48 2.56
N TRP A 452 -7.73 -7.37 2.90
CA TRP A 452 -8.21 -6.30 3.76
C TRP A 452 -7.82 -6.51 5.23
N ALA A 453 -7.81 -7.74 5.75
CA ALA A 453 -7.41 -8.00 7.13
C ALA A 453 -5.89 -7.88 7.31
N ALA A 454 -5.12 -8.14 6.26
CA ALA A 454 -3.67 -8.21 6.28
C ALA A 454 -3.06 -7.01 6.99
N ARG A 455 -2.10 -7.33 7.85
CA ARG A 455 -1.32 -6.42 8.68
C ARG A 455 -1.07 -5.06 8.00
N ASN A 456 -1.28 -3.99 8.77
CA ASN A 456 -0.92 -2.60 8.43
C ASN A 456 0.54 -2.34 8.83
N ASP A 457 1.43 -3.28 8.53
CA ASP A 457 2.75 -3.25 9.09
C ASP A 457 3.75 -2.58 8.14
N THR A 458 4.70 -1.83 8.70
CA THR A 458 5.83 -1.29 7.93
C THR A 458 6.80 -2.42 7.62
N ASP A 459 6.78 -2.93 6.38
CA ASP A 459 7.79 -3.85 5.89
C ASP A 459 9.10 -3.10 5.67
N VAL A 460 10.19 -3.61 6.22
CA VAL A 460 11.51 -2.98 6.18
C VAL A 460 12.52 -3.88 5.50
N LEU A 461 13.24 -3.32 4.54
CA LEU A 461 14.49 -3.92 4.06
C LEU A 461 15.68 -3.23 4.71
N VAL A 462 16.54 -4.03 5.34
CA VAL A 462 17.89 -3.63 5.77
C VAL A 462 18.88 -3.97 4.67
N LEU A 463 19.36 -2.95 3.95
CA LEU A 463 20.35 -3.07 2.89
C LEU A 463 21.71 -2.60 3.41
N GLY A 464 22.61 -3.53 3.65
CA GLY A 464 23.93 -3.23 4.20
C GLY A 464 24.90 -4.38 4.03
N ASP A 465 26.15 -4.24 4.48
CA ASP A 465 27.11 -5.35 4.50
C ASP A 465 27.14 -6.05 5.86
N ASN A 466 27.78 -7.22 5.90
CA ASN A 466 28.06 -7.95 7.13
C ASN A 466 29.58 -8.08 7.37
N LEU A 467 30.37 -7.03 7.02
CA LEU A 467 31.83 -7.02 7.21
C LEU A 467 32.21 -7.17 8.68
N ILE A 468 31.40 -6.60 9.58
CA ILE A 468 31.38 -6.98 10.99
C ILE A 468 30.33 -8.08 11.14
N SER A 469 30.79 -9.28 11.49
CA SER A 469 29.95 -10.47 11.62
C SER A 469 28.78 -10.22 12.56
N GLY A 470 27.56 -10.43 12.08
CA GLY A 470 26.34 -10.34 12.88
C GLY A 470 25.67 -8.97 12.88
N THR A 471 26.19 -7.97 12.15
CA THR A 471 25.61 -6.62 12.08
C THR A 471 24.15 -6.62 11.64
N GLN A 472 23.85 -7.32 10.54
CA GLN A 472 22.47 -7.37 10.05
C GLN A 472 21.53 -8.06 11.03
N ALA A 473 21.99 -9.15 11.67
CA ALA A 473 21.20 -9.88 12.66
C ALA A 473 20.93 -9.03 13.92
N ASP A 474 21.91 -8.23 14.34
CA ASP A 474 21.75 -7.28 15.44
C ASP A 474 20.72 -6.20 15.10
N ILE A 475 20.85 -5.53 13.95
CA ILE A 475 19.89 -4.51 13.51
C ILE A 475 18.47 -5.08 13.47
N VAL A 476 18.29 -6.25 12.86
CA VAL A 476 16.99 -6.94 12.81
C VAL A 476 16.47 -7.22 14.22
N SER A 477 17.32 -7.70 15.14
CA SER A 477 16.95 -7.98 16.53
C SER A 477 16.49 -6.72 17.28
N LYS A 478 17.17 -5.58 17.08
CA LYS A 478 16.84 -4.31 17.74
C LYS A 478 15.59 -3.64 17.15
N LEU A 479 15.33 -3.80 15.86
CA LEU A 479 14.15 -3.26 15.19
C LEU A 479 12.90 -4.13 15.39
N ARG A 480 13.04 -5.46 15.54
CA ARG A 480 11.91 -6.39 15.65
C ARG A 480 10.86 -6.03 16.73
N PRO A 481 11.22 -5.58 17.95
CA PRO A 481 10.21 -5.19 18.94
C PRO A 481 9.52 -3.85 18.63
N LEU A 482 10.03 -3.08 17.65
CA LEU A 482 9.60 -1.73 17.34
C LEU A 482 8.91 -1.61 15.97
N ILE A 483 9.22 -2.53 15.05
CA ILE A 483 8.62 -2.64 13.73
C ILE A 483 7.66 -3.82 13.74
N ASN A 484 6.38 -3.56 13.49
CA ASN A 484 5.36 -4.59 13.53
C ASN A 484 5.40 -5.51 12.28
N GLY A 485 6.12 -5.12 11.21
CA GLY A 485 6.18 -5.81 9.92
C GLY A 485 7.34 -6.74 9.68
N SER A 486 7.43 -7.22 8.43
CA SER A 486 8.56 -8.05 8.04
C SER A 486 9.83 -7.20 8.03
N ILE A 487 10.93 -7.77 8.55
CA ILE A 487 12.26 -7.19 8.41
C ILE A 487 13.09 -8.22 7.67
N GLU A 488 13.54 -7.85 6.48
CA GLU A 488 14.49 -8.62 5.70
C GLU A 488 15.84 -7.91 5.68
N ALA A 489 16.93 -8.66 5.60
CA ALA A 489 18.26 -8.11 5.41
C ALA A 489 18.92 -8.69 4.16
N ILE A 490 19.53 -7.83 3.34
CA ILE A 490 20.26 -8.22 2.13
C ILE A 490 21.69 -7.69 2.21
N ASP A 491 22.66 -8.58 2.02
CA ASP A 491 24.05 -8.20 1.78
C ASP A 491 24.22 -7.69 0.34
N TYR A 492 24.46 -6.39 0.19
CA TYR A 492 24.63 -5.76 -1.11
C TYR A 492 25.85 -6.28 -1.89
N ASN A 493 26.81 -6.94 -1.23
CA ASN A 493 27.96 -7.55 -1.89
C ASN A 493 27.59 -8.87 -2.57
N ALA A 494 26.57 -9.56 -2.07
CA ALA A 494 26.08 -10.81 -2.63
C ALA A 494 25.13 -10.57 -3.80
N THR A 495 24.23 -9.59 -3.69
CA THR A 495 23.26 -9.25 -4.73
C THR A 495 22.77 -7.82 -4.57
N THR A 496 22.63 -7.10 -5.68
CA THR A 496 21.93 -5.82 -5.67
C THR A 496 20.42 -6.02 -5.92
N PRO A 497 19.54 -5.67 -4.97
CA PRO A 497 18.08 -5.84 -5.14
C PRO A 497 17.57 -5.04 -6.34
N SER A 498 16.55 -5.53 -7.05
CA SER A 498 15.84 -4.75 -8.07
C SER A 498 14.96 -3.66 -7.45
N THR A 499 14.57 -2.64 -8.22
CA THR A 499 13.57 -1.65 -7.77
C THR A 499 12.24 -2.33 -7.43
N ALA A 500 11.85 -3.37 -8.18
CA ALA A 500 10.70 -4.21 -7.89
C ALA A 500 10.78 -4.88 -6.51
N ARG A 501 11.99 -5.34 -6.13
CA ARG A 501 12.24 -5.91 -4.81
C ARG A 501 12.14 -4.84 -3.72
N LEU A 502 12.75 -3.66 -3.92
CA LEU A 502 12.64 -2.54 -2.96
C LEU A 502 11.18 -2.14 -2.73
N ARG A 503 10.37 -2.14 -3.79
CA ARG A 503 8.92 -1.83 -3.74
C ARG A 503 8.07 -2.82 -2.98
N ARG A 504 8.60 -3.97 -2.54
CA ARG A 504 7.88 -4.86 -1.61
C ARG A 504 7.90 -4.33 -0.17
N PHE A 505 8.84 -3.46 0.14
CA PHE A 505 9.04 -2.89 1.46
C PHE A 505 8.49 -1.48 1.53
N ASP A 506 8.01 -1.07 2.69
CA ASP A 506 7.52 0.29 2.94
C ASP A 506 8.65 1.27 3.15
N ALA A 507 9.71 0.82 3.81
CA ALA A 507 10.93 1.57 4.01
C ALA A 507 12.18 0.71 3.77
N VAL A 508 13.24 1.36 3.31
CA VAL A 508 14.57 0.74 3.16
C VAL A 508 15.52 1.45 4.11
N LEU A 509 16.08 0.71 5.06
CA LEU A 509 17.25 1.15 5.81
C LEU A 509 18.49 0.82 4.98
N VAL A 510 19.31 1.82 4.65
CA VAL A 510 20.59 1.60 3.96
C VAL A 510 21.75 2.09 4.81
N TYR A 511 22.78 1.25 4.93
CA TYR A 511 24.07 1.61 5.53
C TYR A 511 25.22 0.98 4.74
N THR A 512 26.44 1.51 4.87
CA THR A 512 27.62 0.92 4.25
C THR A 512 28.84 1.02 5.16
N ASN A 513 29.50 -0.08 5.46
CA ASN A 513 30.77 -0.14 6.21
C ASN A 513 31.96 -0.48 5.30
N GLY A 514 31.73 -0.51 3.99
CA GLY A 514 32.71 -0.70 2.93
C GLY A 514 32.11 -0.35 1.58
N ASN A 515 32.90 -0.38 0.50
CA ASN A 515 32.37 -0.07 -0.83
C ASN A 515 31.44 -1.18 -1.32
N PRO A 516 30.21 -0.86 -1.75
CA PRO A 516 29.38 -1.81 -2.46
C PRO A 516 30.04 -2.30 -3.75
N THR A 517 29.73 -3.53 -4.17
CA THR A 517 30.21 -4.10 -5.44
C THR A 517 29.83 -3.22 -6.64
N ASP A 518 28.62 -2.67 -6.64
CA ASP A 518 28.15 -1.69 -7.63
C ASP A 518 27.45 -0.51 -6.93
N PRO A 519 28.22 0.51 -6.50
CA PRO A 519 27.67 1.63 -5.74
C PRO A 519 26.76 2.52 -6.59
N ALA A 520 26.96 2.56 -7.91
CA ALA A 520 26.13 3.35 -8.81
C ALA A 520 24.75 2.72 -8.96
N ALA A 521 24.70 1.40 -9.22
CA ALA A 521 23.45 0.71 -9.41
C ALA A 521 22.61 0.59 -8.13
N ILE A 522 23.22 0.55 -6.93
CA ILE A 522 22.47 0.70 -5.67
C ILE A 522 21.89 2.12 -5.56
N GLY A 523 22.71 3.14 -5.82
CA GLY A 523 22.27 4.53 -5.74
C GLY A 523 21.14 4.86 -6.72
N ASP A 524 21.19 4.35 -7.94
CA ASP A 524 20.14 4.54 -8.94
C ASP A 524 18.82 3.85 -8.51
N ARG A 525 18.90 2.65 -7.93
CA ARG A 525 17.69 1.92 -7.48
C ARG A 525 17.05 2.54 -6.24
N LEU A 526 17.85 3.04 -5.29
CA LEU A 526 17.35 3.80 -4.15
C LEU A 526 16.70 5.11 -4.60
N ALA A 527 17.30 5.82 -5.57
CA ALA A 527 16.72 7.01 -6.17
C ALA A 527 15.38 6.71 -6.86
N ASP A 528 15.32 5.67 -7.70
CA ASP A 528 14.09 5.20 -8.35
C ASP A 528 13.01 4.81 -7.33
N PHE A 529 13.40 4.21 -6.20
CA PHE A 529 12.49 3.86 -5.12
C PHE A 529 11.90 5.11 -4.46
N VAL A 530 12.73 6.09 -4.10
CA VAL A 530 12.28 7.37 -3.52
C VAL A 530 11.44 8.19 -4.50
N ASP A 531 11.81 8.25 -5.77
CA ASP A 531 11.02 8.91 -6.81
C ASP A 531 9.65 8.27 -6.99
N GLY A 532 9.56 6.95 -6.79
CA GLY A 532 8.32 6.18 -6.78
C GLY A 532 7.51 6.28 -5.48
N GLY A 533 7.85 7.18 -4.57
CA GLY A 533 7.15 7.38 -3.29
C GLY A 533 7.74 6.60 -2.10
N GLY A 534 8.79 5.81 -2.32
CA GLY A 534 9.44 4.97 -1.30
C GLY A 534 10.14 5.76 -0.18
N GLY A 535 10.19 5.16 1.00
CA GLY A 535 10.89 5.68 2.18
C GLY A 535 12.30 5.13 2.31
N VAL A 536 13.30 6.00 2.47
CA VAL A 536 14.67 5.54 2.76
C VAL A 536 15.18 6.15 4.06
N VAL A 537 15.70 5.31 4.95
CA VAL A 537 16.53 5.74 6.08
C VAL A 537 17.97 5.45 5.72
N ASP A 538 18.73 6.49 5.38
CA ASP A 538 20.16 6.34 5.10
C ASP A 538 20.98 6.63 6.35
N MET A 539 21.85 5.70 6.72
CA MET A 539 22.60 5.78 7.95
C MET A 539 24.09 6.01 7.70
N TYR A 540 24.84 6.16 8.80
CA TYR A 540 26.29 6.27 8.76
C TYR A 540 26.91 5.26 7.80
N GLY A 541 27.88 5.73 7.02
CA GLY A 541 28.42 4.98 5.90
C GLY A 541 27.88 5.44 4.56
N SER A 542 26.57 5.44 4.35
CA SER A 542 25.97 5.71 3.03
C SER A 542 26.23 7.14 2.53
N ASN A 543 26.62 8.02 3.45
CA ASN A 543 26.84 9.44 3.21
C ASN A 543 28.32 9.84 3.29
N LEU A 544 29.23 8.88 3.33
CA LEU A 544 30.66 9.18 3.35
C LEU A 544 31.21 9.40 1.94
N ALA A 545 32.23 10.24 1.82
CA ALA A 545 32.93 10.45 0.55
C ALA A 545 33.62 9.17 0.06
N SER A 546 34.15 8.37 0.99
CA SER A 546 35.03 7.22 0.76
C SER A 546 34.31 5.93 0.33
N PHE A 547 33.13 5.67 0.88
CA PHE A 547 32.30 4.52 0.56
C PHE A 547 30.83 4.87 0.80
N GLY A 548 29.94 4.43 -0.08
CA GLY A 548 28.52 4.75 -0.04
C GLY A 548 27.88 4.70 -1.43
N PRO A 549 26.53 4.71 -1.54
CA PRO A 549 25.86 4.76 -2.82
C PRO A 549 26.29 5.97 -3.66
N THR A 550 26.52 5.74 -4.96
CA THR A 550 26.85 6.77 -5.94
C THR A 550 25.69 6.93 -6.94
N GLY A 551 25.94 7.06 -8.23
CA GLY A 551 24.89 7.26 -9.24
C GLY A 551 24.01 8.49 -8.96
N ARG A 552 22.71 8.36 -9.25
CA ARG A 552 21.69 9.39 -9.01
C ARG A 552 21.60 9.77 -7.54
N TRP A 553 21.73 8.81 -6.62
CA TRP A 553 21.66 9.06 -5.16
C TRP A 553 22.59 10.21 -4.74
N ARG A 554 23.86 10.12 -5.16
CA ARG A 554 24.88 11.13 -4.84
C ARG A 554 24.81 12.35 -5.75
N ALA A 555 24.65 12.14 -7.07
CA ALA A 555 24.69 13.22 -8.06
C ALA A 555 23.53 14.21 -7.91
N GLN A 556 22.34 13.72 -7.54
CA GLN A 556 21.13 14.55 -7.36
C GLN A 556 20.86 14.86 -5.88
N GLY A 557 21.61 14.24 -4.96
CA GLY A 557 21.61 14.57 -3.53
C GLY A 557 20.34 14.12 -2.82
N TYR A 558 20.15 12.81 -2.67
CA TYR A 558 19.00 12.23 -1.98
C TYR A 558 19.15 12.21 -0.45
N SER A 559 20.38 12.11 0.06
CA SER A 559 20.68 12.19 1.50
C SER A 559 20.52 13.59 2.08
N GLY A 560 20.07 13.68 3.33
CA GLY A 560 19.99 14.92 4.12
C GLY A 560 21.36 15.51 4.47
N LEU A 561 22.43 14.73 4.40
CA LEU A 561 23.80 15.19 4.64
C LEU A 561 24.60 15.37 3.34
N LEU A 562 25.58 16.27 3.39
CA LEU A 562 26.65 16.35 2.41
C LEU A 562 27.65 15.21 2.64
N ALA A 563 28.32 14.80 1.57
CA ALA A 563 29.36 13.79 1.67
C ALA A 563 30.52 14.33 2.52
N GLY A 564 30.83 13.64 3.62
CA GLY A 564 31.93 14.00 4.51
C GLY A 564 32.83 12.80 4.83
N ASN A 565 33.70 12.99 5.82
CA ASN A 565 34.62 11.97 6.30
C ASN A 565 34.11 11.35 7.59
N VAL A 566 34.68 10.20 7.95
CA VAL A 566 34.46 9.58 9.26
C VAL A 566 35.04 10.46 10.36
N ALA A 567 34.25 10.74 11.40
CA ALA A 567 34.71 11.34 12.64
C ALA A 567 34.36 10.44 13.84
N SER A 568 35.31 10.29 14.77
CA SER A 568 35.18 9.45 15.97
C SER A 568 35.76 10.16 17.20
N PRO A 569 35.14 11.26 17.67
CA PRO A 569 35.75 12.14 18.68
C PRO A 569 35.67 11.59 20.12
N GLY A 570 35.04 10.44 20.32
CA GLY A 570 34.73 9.90 21.65
C GLY A 570 33.23 9.74 21.85
N THR A 571 32.80 9.53 23.11
CA THR A 571 31.40 9.34 23.45
C THR A 571 30.53 10.54 23.03
N LEU A 572 29.49 10.27 22.25
CA LEU A 572 28.48 11.25 21.88
C LEU A 572 27.08 10.74 22.27
N THR A 573 26.25 11.67 22.72
CA THR A 573 24.87 11.44 23.14
C THR A 573 23.92 12.33 22.36
N LEU A 574 22.61 12.23 22.61
CA LEU A 574 21.62 13.20 22.16
C LEU A 574 22.03 14.62 22.58
N GLY A 575 21.93 15.57 21.66
CA GLY A 575 22.00 17.01 21.90
C GLY A 575 20.59 17.62 21.86
N SER A 576 20.47 18.85 21.32
CA SER A 576 19.18 19.55 21.25
C SER A 576 18.20 18.89 20.28
N LYS A 577 16.92 18.85 20.66
CA LYS A 577 15.79 18.44 19.82
C LYS A 577 15.16 19.69 19.20
N LEU A 578 15.55 20.04 17.98
CA LEU A 578 15.03 21.25 17.32
C LEU A 578 13.54 21.15 16.97
N PHE A 579 13.04 19.92 16.80
CA PHE A 579 11.64 19.63 16.54
C PHE A 579 11.17 18.49 17.45
N PRO A 580 11.03 18.70 18.77
CA PRO A 580 10.82 17.62 19.75
C PRO A 580 9.54 16.80 19.48
N PHE A 581 8.53 17.42 18.87
CA PHE A 581 7.27 16.78 18.51
C PHE A 581 7.27 16.11 17.12
N HIS A 582 8.40 16.10 16.43
CA HIS A 582 8.52 15.44 15.15
C HIS A 582 8.41 13.91 15.34
N PRO A 583 7.68 13.17 14.48
CA PRO A 583 7.47 11.72 14.66
C PRO A 583 8.76 10.90 14.78
N VAL A 584 9.83 11.32 14.10
CA VAL A 584 11.17 10.69 14.22
C VAL A 584 11.71 10.72 15.65
N LEU A 585 11.36 11.74 16.44
CA LEU A 585 11.80 11.96 17.82
C LEU A 585 10.77 11.52 18.86
N ALA A 586 9.66 10.91 18.44
CA ALA A 586 8.64 10.43 19.36
C ALA A 586 9.22 9.37 20.32
N ARG A 587 9.08 9.61 21.63
CA ARG A 587 9.62 8.73 22.69
C ARG A 587 11.15 8.55 22.63
N VAL A 588 11.87 9.58 22.17
CA VAL A 588 13.33 9.60 22.15
C VAL A 588 13.81 10.63 23.18
N ALA A 589 14.32 10.15 24.30
CA ALA A 589 14.84 10.97 25.39
C ALA A 589 16.35 10.79 25.56
N ASN A 590 16.84 9.57 25.43
CA ASN A 590 18.24 9.24 25.68
C ASN A 590 18.83 8.46 24.51
N VAL A 591 19.73 9.09 23.75
CA VAL A 591 20.52 8.41 22.71
C VAL A 591 21.99 8.44 23.13
N ASN A 592 22.67 7.28 23.08
CA ASN A 592 24.13 7.20 23.25
C ASN A 592 24.73 6.38 22.10
N ILE A 593 25.49 7.05 21.22
CA ILE A 593 26.05 6.41 20.01
C ILE A 593 27.41 5.74 20.25
N GLY A 594 27.82 5.60 21.52
CA GLY A 594 28.98 4.81 21.93
C GLY A 594 30.28 5.59 22.02
N THR A 595 31.32 4.95 22.56
CA THR A 595 32.62 5.55 22.86
C THR A 595 33.46 5.90 21.63
N LEU A 596 33.14 5.36 20.45
CA LEU A 596 33.74 5.83 19.20
C LEU A 596 33.06 7.11 18.71
N GLY A 597 31.76 7.27 18.94
CA GLY A 597 30.98 8.38 18.41
C GLY A 597 31.09 8.49 16.88
N ALA A 598 31.12 7.36 16.18
CA ALA A 598 31.36 7.32 14.74
C ALA A 598 30.19 7.95 13.96
N HIS A 599 30.47 9.04 13.26
CA HIS A 599 29.49 9.80 12.46
C HIS A 599 30.15 10.41 11.21
N ASN A 600 29.31 10.88 10.27
CA ASN A 600 29.71 11.71 9.15
C ASN A 600 29.84 13.16 9.61
N ASN A 601 30.98 13.80 9.35
CA ASN A 601 31.23 15.22 9.67
C ASN A 601 30.84 16.21 8.55
N GLY A 602 30.16 15.72 7.50
CA GLY A 602 29.59 16.55 6.45
C GLY A 602 28.46 17.43 6.99
N GLY A 603 28.33 18.64 6.43
CA GLY A 603 27.25 19.56 6.80
C GLY A 603 25.87 19.10 6.32
N ILE A 604 24.84 19.78 6.81
CA ILE A 604 23.46 19.58 6.35
C ILE A 604 23.34 20.02 4.89
N ARG A 605 22.70 19.20 4.07
CA ARG A 605 22.45 19.54 2.66
C ARG A 605 21.39 20.63 2.57
N PRO A 606 21.58 21.68 1.74
CA PRO A 606 20.56 22.70 1.53
C PRO A 606 19.18 22.12 1.17
N GLY A 607 18.13 22.67 1.78
CA GLY A 607 16.75 22.20 1.63
C GLY A 607 16.41 20.94 2.45
N SER A 608 17.22 20.62 3.46
CA SER A 608 16.94 19.54 4.43
C SER A 608 16.69 20.16 5.81
N THR A 609 15.89 19.48 6.63
CA THR A 609 15.48 19.93 7.96
C THR A 609 16.25 19.16 9.03
N LEU A 610 17.00 19.88 9.86
CA LEU A 610 17.69 19.27 11.01
C LEU A 610 16.69 19.05 12.14
N LEU A 611 16.53 17.79 12.56
CA LEU A 611 15.56 17.41 13.59
C LEU A 611 16.19 17.41 14.99
N ALA A 612 17.38 16.82 15.11
CA ALA A 612 18.13 16.73 16.36
C ALA A 612 19.64 16.75 16.12
N THR A 613 20.39 17.20 17.13
CA THR A 613 21.85 17.20 17.13
C THR A 613 22.42 16.10 18.04
N LEU A 614 23.70 15.80 17.86
CA LEU A 614 24.54 15.14 18.84
C LEU A 614 25.00 16.15 19.89
N SER A 615 25.49 15.69 21.04
CA SER A 615 25.97 16.53 22.15
C SER A 615 27.12 17.48 21.80
N ASN A 616 27.77 17.30 20.66
CA ASN A 616 28.80 18.20 20.11
C ASN A 616 28.24 19.19 19.05
N GLY A 617 26.92 19.24 18.87
CA GLY A 617 26.23 20.10 17.90
C GLY A 617 26.22 19.57 16.46
N GLN A 618 26.85 18.42 16.17
CA GLN A 618 26.77 17.81 14.83
C GLN A 618 25.37 17.24 14.56
N PRO A 619 24.95 17.07 13.29
CA PRO A 619 23.64 16.51 12.97
C PRO A 619 23.51 15.06 13.46
N LEU A 620 22.43 14.74 14.18
CA LEU A 620 22.04 13.36 14.52
C LEU A 620 20.97 12.83 13.55
N ALA A 621 19.90 13.60 13.35
CA ALA A 621 18.76 13.23 12.52
C ALA A 621 18.39 14.39 11.59
N VAL A 622 18.31 14.11 10.28
CA VAL A 622 17.99 15.10 9.26
C VAL A 622 16.90 14.55 8.34
N GLU A 623 15.78 15.26 8.21
CA GLU A 623 14.78 14.97 7.19
C GLU A 623 15.18 15.63 5.86
N ARG A 624 15.05 14.88 4.78
CA ARG A 624 15.08 15.41 3.43
C ARG A 624 13.88 14.94 2.64
N SER A 625 13.10 15.89 2.18
CA SER A 625 12.02 15.64 1.23
C SER A 625 12.51 15.85 -0.20
N THR A 626 12.76 14.75 -0.91
CA THR A 626 13.20 14.73 -2.31
C THR A 626 12.36 13.73 -3.10
N GLY A 627 12.10 14.00 -4.38
CA GLY A 627 11.21 13.17 -5.19
C GLY A 627 9.75 13.21 -4.70
N ALA A 628 9.06 12.07 -4.76
CA ALA A 628 7.72 11.89 -4.18
C ALA A 628 7.73 11.15 -2.83
N GLY A 629 8.84 10.47 -2.52
CA GLY A 629 9.11 9.76 -1.27
C GLY A 629 9.70 10.64 -0.19
N ARG A 630 10.39 10.02 0.76
CA ARG A 630 10.99 10.71 1.92
C ARG A 630 12.29 10.04 2.32
N VAL A 631 13.28 10.85 2.68
CA VAL A 631 14.57 10.36 3.19
C VAL A 631 14.79 10.91 4.60
N VAL A 632 15.16 10.05 5.54
CA VAL A 632 15.68 10.48 6.86
C VAL A 632 17.10 9.98 7.00
N THR A 633 18.02 10.91 7.24
CA THR A 633 19.41 10.59 7.49
C THR A 633 19.68 10.51 8.98
N LEU A 634 20.15 9.34 9.43
CA LEU A 634 20.58 9.12 10.83
C LEU A 634 22.09 8.97 10.90
N ASN A 635 22.76 9.82 11.66
CA ASN A 635 24.20 10.00 11.59
C ASN A 635 24.99 9.17 12.62
N TYR A 636 24.71 7.87 12.71
CA TYR A 636 25.44 6.91 13.53
C TYR A 636 25.38 5.51 12.91
N PHE A 637 26.36 4.65 13.23
CA PHE A 637 26.40 3.28 12.71
C PHE A 637 25.25 2.45 13.30
N PRO A 638 24.49 1.69 12.48
CA PRO A 638 23.28 1.01 12.95
C PRO A 638 23.54 -0.22 13.83
N GLY A 639 24.72 -0.86 13.73
CA GLY A 639 25.08 -1.97 14.61
C GLY A 639 25.38 -1.51 16.04
N SER A 640 24.78 -2.17 17.03
CA SER A 640 24.88 -1.84 18.45
C SER A 640 26.16 -2.39 19.09
N SER A 641 26.42 -1.99 20.34
CA SER A 641 27.61 -2.43 21.06
C SER A 641 27.60 -3.91 21.45
N ASP A 642 26.50 -4.64 21.20
CA ASP A 642 26.41 -6.09 21.42
C ASP A 642 27.28 -6.89 20.43
N ILE A 643 27.57 -6.31 19.25
CA ILE A 643 28.37 -6.96 18.19
C ILE A 643 29.71 -6.26 17.90
N GLY A 644 29.91 -5.03 18.39
CA GLY A 644 31.13 -4.26 18.15
C GLY A 644 31.38 -3.20 19.20
N ALA A 645 32.56 -3.20 19.83
CA ALA A 645 32.88 -2.25 20.89
C ALA A 645 32.86 -0.78 20.39
N GLY A 646 32.18 0.08 21.14
CA GLY A 646 32.20 1.54 20.97
C GLY A 646 31.15 2.12 20.01
N THR A 647 30.22 1.32 19.50
CA THR A 647 28.99 1.78 18.83
C THR A 647 27.86 2.01 19.84
N TRP A 648 26.64 2.32 19.35
CA TRP A 648 25.54 2.76 20.20
C TRP A 648 25.15 1.73 21.26
N VAL A 649 24.76 2.23 22.44
CA VAL A 649 24.59 1.42 23.66
C VAL A 649 23.17 0.86 23.74
N PRO A 650 22.99 -0.49 23.78
CA PRO A 650 21.69 -1.11 24.04
C PRO A 650 21.06 -0.61 25.35
N GLY A 651 19.74 -0.42 25.36
CA GLY A 651 19.02 0.18 26.48
C GLY A 651 18.90 1.70 26.41
N THR A 652 19.47 2.33 25.38
CA THR A 652 19.14 3.72 24.97
C THR A 652 18.14 3.72 23.81
N ASP A 653 17.58 4.88 23.50
CA ASP A 653 16.53 5.10 22.50
C ASP A 653 17.06 5.14 21.05
N ALA A 654 18.33 4.79 20.81
CA ALA A 654 18.88 4.77 19.45
C ALA A 654 18.15 3.76 18.54
N GLY A 655 17.65 2.64 19.09
CA GLY A 655 16.78 1.72 18.36
C GLY A 655 15.41 2.33 18.04
N GLN A 656 14.82 3.05 19.00
CA GLN A 656 13.54 3.76 18.84
C GLN A 656 13.65 4.85 17.76
N LEU A 657 14.72 5.66 17.79
CA LEU A 657 15.00 6.67 16.77
C LEU A 657 15.08 6.05 15.37
N MET A 658 15.74 4.89 15.25
CA MET A 658 15.85 4.16 13.99
C MET A 658 14.48 3.66 13.50
N ALA A 659 13.68 3.06 14.38
CA ALA A 659 12.34 2.58 14.06
C ALA A 659 11.38 3.72 13.69
N ASN A 660 11.41 4.83 14.43
CA ASN A 660 10.61 6.03 14.13
C ASN A 660 10.95 6.60 12.76
N ALA A 661 12.24 6.66 12.40
CA ALA A 661 12.67 7.09 11.07
C ALA A 661 12.12 6.17 9.96
N LEU A 662 12.11 4.85 10.20
CA LEU A 662 11.54 3.88 9.26
C LEU A 662 10.03 4.07 9.12
N HIS A 663 9.28 4.16 10.22
CA HIS A 663 7.83 4.44 10.16
C HIS A 663 7.51 5.79 9.52
N TYR A 664 8.32 6.82 9.77
CA TYR A 664 8.09 8.15 9.22
C TYR A 664 8.39 8.23 7.72
N THR A 665 9.39 7.50 7.25
CA THR A 665 9.74 7.45 5.82
C THR A 665 8.88 6.48 5.05
N ALA A 666 8.36 5.45 5.71
CA ALA A 666 7.52 4.42 5.12
C ALA A 666 6.43 4.98 4.22
N ARG A 667 6.20 4.30 3.09
CA ARG A 667 4.95 4.48 2.35
C ARG A 667 3.79 4.25 3.31
N SER A 668 2.81 5.14 3.25
CA SER A 668 1.72 5.12 4.20
C SER A 668 0.70 4.09 3.80
N ASP A 669 0.44 3.18 4.70
CA ASP A 669 -0.49 2.08 4.55
C ASP A 669 -1.93 2.47 4.85
N ILE A 670 -2.28 3.69 4.47
CA ILE A 670 -3.59 4.26 4.75
C ILE A 670 -4.58 3.86 3.66
N GLU A 671 -5.81 3.62 4.06
CA GLU A 671 -6.94 3.57 3.16
C GLU A 671 -7.59 4.95 3.15
N ALA A 672 -7.61 5.62 2.01
CA ALA A 672 -8.23 6.93 1.85
C ALA A 672 -9.51 6.86 1.01
N LEU A 673 -10.55 7.58 1.43
CA LEU A 673 -11.77 7.77 0.64
C LEU A 673 -11.88 9.22 0.18
N VAL A 674 -11.87 9.45 -1.12
CA VAL A 674 -12.20 10.73 -1.71
C VAL A 674 -13.70 10.78 -1.96
N VAL A 675 -14.40 11.74 -1.36
CA VAL A 675 -15.84 11.92 -1.56
C VAL A 675 -16.10 13.21 -2.32
N ALA A 676 -16.87 13.13 -3.41
CA ALA A 676 -17.16 14.28 -4.25
C ALA A 676 -18.54 14.22 -4.90
N THR A 677 -19.16 15.38 -5.06
CA THR A 677 -20.39 15.54 -5.88
C THR A 677 -20.01 15.74 -7.36
N GLN A 678 -19.51 14.70 -8.01
CA GLN A 678 -19.08 14.75 -9.42
C GLN A 678 -19.20 13.36 -10.07
N ALA A 679 -19.64 13.31 -11.32
CA ALA A 679 -19.82 12.04 -12.03
C ALA A 679 -18.48 11.31 -12.29
N GLU A 680 -18.46 10.00 -12.03
CA GLU A 680 -17.23 9.19 -12.06
C GLU A 680 -16.57 9.10 -13.45
N ALA A 681 -17.36 9.28 -14.50
CA ALA A 681 -16.91 9.17 -15.88
C ALA A 681 -16.20 10.43 -16.42
N THR A 682 -16.16 11.55 -15.67
CA THR A 682 -15.54 12.77 -16.20
C THR A 682 -14.02 12.79 -15.98
N PRO A 683 -13.24 13.36 -16.92
CA PRO A 683 -11.79 13.51 -16.76
C PRO A 683 -11.40 14.24 -15.47
N GLU A 684 -12.21 15.19 -15.01
CA GLU A 684 -12.03 15.96 -13.78
C GLU A 684 -12.07 15.07 -12.52
N PHE A 685 -12.98 14.10 -12.50
CA PHE A 685 -13.10 13.15 -11.39
C PHE A 685 -11.91 12.19 -11.35
N GLN A 686 -11.50 11.69 -12.51
CA GLN A 686 -10.36 10.79 -12.66
C GLN A 686 -9.02 11.50 -12.35
N ASN A 687 -8.91 12.80 -12.63
CA ASN A 687 -7.72 13.59 -12.34
C ASN A 687 -7.40 13.65 -10.84
N THR A 688 -8.40 13.74 -9.97
CA THR A 688 -8.16 13.79 -8.51
C THR A 688 -7.54 12.49 -7.99
N ALA A 689 -8.14 11.34 -8.37
CA ALA A 689 -7.56 10.01 -8.09
C ALA A 689 -6.15 9.91 -8.66
N ARG A 690 -5.99 10.33 -9.91
CA ARG A 690 -4.71 10.29 -10.60
C ARG A 690 -3.65 11.09 -9.85
N PHE A 691 -3.94 12.33 -9.43
CA PHE A 691 -2.98 13.17 -8.70
C PHE A 691 -2.61 12.59 -7.34
N ILE A 692 -3.57 12.00 -6.62
CA ILE A 692 -3.28 11.37 -5.33
C ILE A 692 -2.43 10.11 -5.54
N ASN A 693 -2.87 9.21 -6.43
CA ASN A 693 -2.17 7.96 -6.70
C ASN A 693 -0.79 8.17 -7.35
N GLN A 694 -0.60 9.23 -8.13
CA GLN A 694 0.68 9.58 -8.78
C GLN A 694 1.82 9.80 -7.80
N SER A 695 1.56 10.16 -6.54
CA SER A 695 2.64 10.36 -5.57
C SER A 695 3.31 9.06 -5.11
N GLY A 696 2.64 7.91 -5.25
CA GLY A 696 3.08 6.62 -4.69
C GLY A 696 3.15 6.57 -3.15
N ARG A 697 2.65 7.61 -2.46
CA ARG A 697 2.82 7.78 -1.01
C ARG A 697 1.77 7.02 -0.18
N ILE A 698 0.61 6.74 -0.76
CA ILE A 698 -0.42 5.86 -0.19
C ILE A 698 -0.30 4.50 -0.88
N ARG A 699 0.09 3.45 -0.13
CA ARG A 699 0.33 2.10 -0.66
C ARG A 699 -0.96 1.29 -0.81
N LYS A 700 -1.85 1.33 0.19
CA LYS A 700 -3.03 0.44 0.23
C LYS A 700 -4.09 0.83 -0.78
N ARG A 701 -4.87 1.88 -0.48
CA ARG A 701 -6.05 2.18 -1.29
C ARG A 701 -6.44 3.63 -1.24
N VAL A 702 -6.77 4.18 -2.41
CA VAL A 702 -7.50 5.42 -2.55
C VAL A 702 -8.73 5.13 -3.39
N ASP A 703 -9.90 5.15 -2.76
CA ASP A 703 -11.17 5.04 -3.47
C ASP A 703 -11.77 6.41 -3.69
N ILE A 704 -12.52 6.57 -4.77
CA ILE A 704 -13.32 7.78 -4.99
C ILE A 704 -14.79 7.41 -5.08
N LEU A 705 -15.61 8.18 -4.39
CA LEU A 705 -17.04 8.02 -4.34
C LEU A 705 -17.74 9.27 -4.85
N ASN A 706 -18.55 9.09 -5.90
CA ASN A 706 -19.55 10.08 -6.26
C ASN A 706 -20.73 10.01 -5.29
N ASN A 707 -20.94 11.05 -4.48
CA ASN A 707 -22.06 11.12 -3.53
C ASN A 707 -23.28 11.91 -4.04
N THR A 708 -23.35 12.23 -5.33
CA THR A 708 -24.49 13.00 -5.90
C THR A 708 -25.85 12.31 -5.70
N ALA A 709 -25.88 10.97 -5.63
CA ALA A 709 -27.10 10.19 -5.43
C ALA A 709 -27.47 9.97 -3.94
N GLY A 710 -26.60 10.34 -3.00
CA GLY A 710 -26.82 10.15 -1.57
C GLY A 710 -25.53 10.21 -0.75
N ASN A 711 -25.65 10.64 0.51
CA ASN A 711 -24.51 10.75 1.41
C ASN A 711 -23.93 9.38 1.80
N PRO A 712 -22.60 9.25 1.89
CA PRO A 712 -21.95 8.05 2.38
C PRO A 712 -22.38 7.71 3.83
N PRO A 713 -22.67 6.43 4.15
CA PRO A 713 -22.95 6.06 5.53
C PRO A 713 -21.67 6.07 6.37
N LEU A 714 -21.78 6.32 7.68
CA LEU A 714 -20.65 6.31 8.62
C LEU A 714 -19.84 4.99 8.55
N GLY A 715 -20.51 3.85 8.39
CA GLY A 715 -19.84 2.55 8.27
C GLY A 715 -18.90 2.46 7.08
N LEU A 716 -19.18 3.18 5.98
CA LEU A 716 -18.28 3.26 4.83
C LEU A 716 -17.06 4.11 5.18
N LEU A 717 -17.24 5.30 5.76
CA LEU A 717 -16.11 6.17 6.15
C LEU A 717 -15.18 5.46 7.14
N ARG A 718 -15.74 4.71 8.10
CA ARG A 718 -14.98 3.94 9.09
C ARG A 718 -14.22 2.75 8.52
N ALA A 719 -14.41 2.42 7.24
CA ALA A 719 -13.56 1.47 6.52
C ALA A 719 -12.30 2.13 5.94
N TYR A 720 -12.06 3.42 6.21
CA TYR A 720 -10.90 4.18 5.73
C TYR A 720 -10.26 4.94 6.90
N ASP A 721 -8.95 5.13 6.83
CA ASP A 721 -8.14 5.87 7.81
C ASP A 721 -8.30 7.38 7.67
N ALA A 722 -8.52 7.84 6.44
CA ALA A 722 -8.78 9.24 6.14
C ALA A 722 -9.81 9.42 5.01
N ALA A 723 -10.51 10.56 5.04
CA ALA A 723 -11.38 10.98 3.96
C ALA A 723 -10.98 12.36 3.43
N LEU A 724 -10.94 12.52 2.11
CA LEU A 724 -10.83 13.83 1.45
C LEU A 724 -12.19 14.22 0.85
N VAL A 725 -12.76 15.33 1.30
CA VAL A 725 -14.10 15.78 0.89
C VAL A 725 -13.98 17.06 0.06
N TRP A 726 -14.53 17.05 -1.15
CA TRP A 726 -14.66 18.22 -2.02
C TRP A 726 -16.01 18.22 -2.73
N ALA A 727 -16.38 19.31 -3.40
CA ALA A 727 -17.68 19.39 -4.09
C ALA A 727 -17.63 20.21 -5.38
N ASN A 728 -18.43 19.81 -6.37
CA ASN A 728 -18.71 20.56 -7.60
C ASN A 728 -20.22 20.71 -7.89
N GLY A 729 -21.05 20.18 -7.00
CA GLY A 729 -22.49 20.09 -7.11
C GLY A 729 -23.13 20.21 -5.72
N THR A 730 -24.44 20.38 -5.70
CA THR A 730 -25.20 20.46 -4.45
C THR A 730 -25.10 19.13 -3.68
N GLN A 731 -24.85 19.22 -2.36
CA GLN A 731 -24.90 18.04 -1.51
C GLN A 731 -26.34 17.52 -1.41
N PRO A 732 -26.59 16.20 -1.43
CA PRO A 732 -27.94 15.65 -1.26
C PRO A 732 -28.61 16.13 0.04
N ASP A 733 -27.85 16.13 1.14
CA ASP A 733 -28.20 16.74 2.42
C ASP A 733 -26.90 17.18 3.12
N GLY A 734 -26.59 18.47 3.06
CA GLY A 734 -25.35 19.01 3.64
C GLY A 734 -25.27 18.91 5.16
N VAL A 735 -26.40 18.93 5.87
CA VAL A 735 -26.45 18.85 7.34
C VAL A 735 -26.19 17.42 7.80
N ALA A 736 -26.91 16.45 7.24
CA ALA A 736 -26.67 15.04 7.53
C ALA A 736 -25.26 14.62 7.14
N TRP A 737 -24.75 15.16 6.02
CA TRP A 737 -23.39 14.87 5.59
C TRP A 737 -22.34 15.39 6.57
N GLY A 738 -22.40 16.67 6.94
CA GLY A 738 -21.44 17.22 7.90
C GLY A 738 -21.55 16.63 9.30
N ASN A 739 -22.73 16.19 9.74
CA ASN A 739 -22.86 15.40 10.98
C ASN A 739 -22.15 14.05 10.88
N THR A 740 -22.29 13.36 9.76
CA THR A 740 -21.64 12.05 9.52
C THR A 740 -20.11 12.18 9.48
N VAL A 741 -19.59 13.23 8.83
CA VAL A 741 -18.15 13.50 8.79
C VAL A 741 -17.61 13.88 10.18
N ALA A 742 -18.39 14.62 10.99
CA ALA A 742 -18.03 14.90 12.38
C ALA A 742 -18.00 13.61 13.24
N ASP A 743 -19.02 12.74 13.11
CA ASP A 743 -19.06 11.45 13.82
C ASP A 743 -17.90 10.53 13.42
N TYR A 744 -17.48 10.57 12.15
CA TYR A 744 -16.29 9.87 11.69
C TYR A 744 -15.04 10.43 12.37
N ALA A 745 -14.88 11.75 12.41
CA ALA A 745 -13.73 12.40 13.02
C ALA A 745 -13.65 12.18 14.54
N ASP A 746 -14.78 12.18 15.26
CA ASP A 746 -14.82 11.87 16.70
C ASP A 746 -14.41 10.44 17.02
N ARG A 747 -14.61 9.52 16.07
CA ARG A 747 -14.25 8.10 16.20
C ARG A 747 -12.84 7.79 15.68
N GLY A 748 -11.98 8.82 15.59
CA GLY A 748 -10.59 8.68 15.16
C GLY A 748 -10.42 8.66 13.64
N GLY A 749 -11.37 9.15 12.85
CA GLY A 749 -11.22 9.30 11.40
C GLY A 749 -10.47 10.58 11.01
N GLY A 750 -9.48 10.48 10.14
CA GLY A 750 -8.79 11.65 9.59
C GLY A 750 -9.61 12.36 8.52
N VAL A 751 -9.69 13.69 8.52
CA VAL A 751 -10.48 14.41 7.50
C VAL A 751 -9.69 15.55 6.87
N VAL A 752 -9.62 15.53 5.53
CA VAL A 752 -9.16 16.65 4.70
C VAL A 752 -10.37 17.24 3.97
N THR A 753 -10.58 18.54 4.07
CA THR A 753 -11.55 19.24 3.20
C THR A 753 -10.82 20.01 2.11
N ALA A 754 -11.37 20.03 0.91
CA ALA A 754 -10.84 20.78 -0.21
C ALA A 754 -11.92 21.67 -0.85
N SER A 755 -11.51 22.56 -1.77
CA SER A 755 -12.43 23.57 -2.30
C SER A 755 -13.70 22.96 -2.91
N GLY A 756 -14.80 23.68 -2.75
CA GLY A 756 -16.17 23.22 -2.97
C GLY A 756 -16.83 22.72 -1.69
N ALA A 757 -16.09 22.00 -0.83
CA ALA A 757 -16.60 21.59 0.47
C ALA A 757 -16.64 22.75 1.49
N HIS A 758 -15.96 23.87 1.22
CA HIS A 758 -15.89 25.04 2.11
C HIS A 758 -17.02 26.07 1.92
N ALA A 759 -18.10 25.74 1.19
CA ALA A 759 -19.19 26.67 0.86
C ALA A 759 -20.45 26.47 1.72
N ASN A 760 -20.97 27.53 2.34
CA ASN A 760 -22.03 27.44 3.37
C ASN A 760 -23.48 27.27 2.87
N VAL A 761 -23.78 27.38 1.57
CA VAL A 761 -25.19 27.50 1.11
C VAL A 761 -25.74 26.35 0.27
N SER A 762 -24.93 25.52 -0.38
CA SER A 762 -25.44 24.34 -1.15
C SER A 762 -24.39 23.26 -1.46
N PHE A 763 -23.12 23.63 -1.57
CA PHE A 763 -22.04 22.72 -1.99
C PHE A 763 -21.24 22.11 -0.83
N GLY A 764 -21.13 22.83 0.29
CA GLY A 764 -20.26 22.45 1.40
C GLY A 764 -20.92 21.63 2.49
N LEU A 765 -20.06 21.16 3.40
CA LEU A 765 -20.45 20.48 4.63
C LEU A 765 -21.17 21.46 5.56
N GLN A 766 -22.24 21.03 6.21
CA GLN A 766 -23.02 21.83 7.16
C GLN A 766 -23.13 21.11 8.52
N GLY A 767 -24.09 21.49 9.36
CA GLY A 767 -24.33 20.83 10.64
C GLY A 767 -23.14 20.94 11.60
N ARG A 768 -22.87 19.88 12.36
CA ARG A 768 -21.81 19.83 13.38
C ARG A 768 -20.44 20.18 12.84
N TRP A 769 -20.15 19.83 11.58
CA TRP A 769 -18.88 20.18 10.96
C TRP A 769 -18.57 21.69 10.96
N LEU A 770 -19.61 22.53 10.84
CA LEU A 770 -19.47 23.99 10.87
C LEU A 770 -19.70 24.60 12.24
N THR A 771 -20.60 24.02 13.03
CA THR A 771 -21.04 24.62 14.31
C THR A 771 -20.18 24.21 15.50
N ALA A 772 -19.20 23.33 15.30
CA ALA A 772 -18.28 22.83 16.31
C ALA A 772 -16.83 22.82 15.75
N PRO A 773 -15.80 22.65 16.61
CA PRO A 773 -14.42 22.91 16.23
C PRO A 773 -13.78 21.78 15.37
N TYR A 774 -14.28 21.57 14.15
CA TYR A 774 -13.80 20.55 13.22
C TYR A 774 -13.05 21.08 12.00
N THR A 775 -13.20 22.37 11.67
CA THR A 775 -12.72 22.90 10.39
C THR A 775 -11.82 24.11 10.59
N PRO A 776 -10.64 24.14 9.96
CA PRO A 776 -9.74 25.28 10.04
C PRO A 776 -10.08 26.37 9.01
N ALA A 777 -11.03 26.12 8.10
CA ALA A 777 -11.44 27.09 7.09
C ALA A 777 -12.59 27.97 7.62
N SER A 778 -12.54 29.28 7.32
CA SER A 778 -13.69 30.16 7.51
C SER A 778 -14.57 30.14 6.25
N PHE A 779 -15.82 29.71 6.39
CA PHE A 779 -16.75 29.52 5.27
C PHE A 779 -17.31 30.89 4.84
N GLY A 780 -16.89 31.38 3.67
CA GLY A 780 -17.40 32.60 3.05
C GLY A 780 -18.57 32.35 2.09
N ALA A 781 -19.12 33.42 1.48
CA ALA A 781 -20.26 33.36 0.56
C ALA A 781 -19.95 32.76 -0.84
N GLY A 782 -18.93 31.91 -0.97
CA GLY A 782 -18.65 31.15 -2.20
C GLY A 782 -17.87 31.89 -3.30
N ALA A 783 -17.00 32.85 -2.95
CA ALA A 783 -16.14 33.49 -3.94
C ALA A 783 -15.05 32.52 -4.41
N LEU A 784 -14.99 32.25 -5.72
CA LEU A 784 -13.93 31.44 -6.33
C LEU A 784 -12.77 32.34 -6.78
N PHE A 785 -11.54 31.93 -6.48
CA PHE A 785 -10.32 32.65 -6.84
C PHE A 785 -9.43 31.81 -7.76
N THR A 786 -8.81 32.44 -8.75
CA THR A 786 -8.05 31.74 -9.81
C THR A 786 -6.55 32.11 -9.84
N ASN A 787 -5.75 31.27 -10.51
CA ASN A 787 -4.34 31.51 -10.90
C ASN A 787 -3.41 31.82 -9.72
N ARG A 788 -3.23 30.86 -8.81
CA ARG A 788 -2.45 31.08 -7.58
C ARG A 788 -1.35 30.06 -7.40
N SER A 789 -0.24 30.54 -6.82
CA SER A 789 0.91 29.71 -6.47
C SER A 789 1.23 29.86 -4.99
N ILE A 790 1.64 28.76 -4.35
CA ILE A 790 2.18 28.80 -2.98
C ILE A 790 3.36 29.79 -2.92
N ALA A 791 3.42 30.58 -1.86
CA ALA A 791 4.48 31.58 -1.65
C ALA A 791 5.04 31.51 -0.23
N THR A 792 4.32 32.04 0.76
CA THR A 792 4.78 32.09 2.15
C THR A 792 4.57 30.74 2.83
N ARG A 793 5.59 30.22 3.52
CA ARG A 793 5.52 29.00 4.34
C ARG A 793 5.80 29.38 5.79
N TYR A 794 4.77 29.36 6.63
CA TYR A 794 4.94 29.65 8.06
C TYR A 794 5.54 28.45 8.79
N ARG A 795 5.21 27.24 8.33
CA ARG A 795 5.72 25.98 8.87
C ARG A 795 6.36 25.17 7.73
N PRO A 796 7.54 25.58 7.23
CA PRO A 796 8.18 24.92 6.08
C PRO A 796 8.48 23.44 6.34
N ASP A 797 8.68 23.07 7.59
CA ASP A 797 8.97 21.70 8.06
C ASP A 797 7.70 20.88 8.36
N HIS A 798 6.50 21.45 8.17
CA HIS A 798 5.27 20.72 8.42
C HIS A 798 5.18 19.51 7.46
N PRO A 799 4.83 18.30 7.94
CA PRO A 799 4.80 17.09 7.10
C PRO A 799 3.96 17.22 5.83
N VAL A 800 2.93 18.07 5.87
CA VAL A 800 2.05 18.37 4.73
C VAL A 800 2.78 19.06 3.57
N LEU A 801 3.82 19.86 3.85
CA LEU A 801 4.63 20.53 2.83
C LEU A 801 5.84 19.72 2.37
N ALA A 802 6.06 18.52 2.92
CA ALA A 802 7.18 17.66 2.58
C ALA A 802 7.27 17.42 1.06
N GLY A 803 8.33 17.91 0.42
CA GLY A 803 8.61 17.72 -1.01
C GLY A 803 7.75 18.57 -1.93
N VAL A 804 6.81 19.34 -1.39
CA VAL A 804 5.97 20.27 -2.14
C VAL A 804 6.79 21.54 -2.40
N THR A 805 7.59 21.56 -3.47
CA THR A 805 8.43 22.73 -3.81
C THR A 805 7.63 23.81 -4.54
N THR A 806 6.72 23.42 -5.43
CA THR A 806 5.78 24.30 -6.13
C THR A 806 4.36 23.75 -6.01
N PHE A 807 3.37 24.64 -5.92
CA PHE A 807 1.96 24.27 -5.91
C PHE A 807 1.16 25.36 -6.61
N GLY A 808 0.38 24.97 -7.63
CA GLY A 808 -0.49 25.85 -8.40
C GLY A 808 -1.93 25.37 -8.36
N SER A 809 -2.88 26.26 -8.03
CA SER A 809 -4.32 25.95 -8.09
C SER A 809 -5.05 26.85 -9.08
N GLY A 810 -5.90 26.23 -9.89
CA GLY A 810 -6.84 26.92 -10.77
C GLY A 810 -8.03 27.55 -10.03
N LEU A 811 -8.48 26.98 -8.90
CA LEU A 811 -9.60 27.49 -8.10
C LEU A 811 -9.37 27.29 -6.58
N ALA A 812 -9.75 28.30 -5.78
CA ALA A 812 -9.75 28.34 -4.31
C ALA A 812 -11.01 29.05 -3.80
N ASP A 813 -11.47 28.79 -2.58
CA ASP A 813 -12.83 29.15 -2.11
C ASP A 813 -12.97 29.71 -0.68
N PHE A 814 -11.88 29.90 0.08
CA PHE A 814 -11.93 30.63 1.35
C PHE A 814 -10.81 31.68 1.51
N ASP A 815 -11.12 32.76 2.24
CA ASP A 815 -10.24 33.93 2.41
C ASP A 815 -9.34 33.84 3.64
N THR A 816 -9.79 33.17 4.70
CA THR A 816 -9.10 33.12 6.01
C THR A 816 -9.42 31.82 6.76
N THR A 817 -8.67 31.56 7.83
CA THR A 817 -8.92 30.45 8.74
C THR A 817 -10.02 30.76 9.74
N SER A 818 -10.63 29.72 10.31
CA SER A 818 -11.53 29.81 11.47
C SER A 818 -10.74 30.12 12.75
N PHE A 819 -11.42 30.32 13.88
CA PHE A 819 -10.75 30.65 15.16
C PHE A 819 -9.85 29.52 15.69
N ILE A 820 -10.07 28.28 15.26
CA ILE A 820 -9.19 27.14 15.55
C ILE A 820 -8.17 26.87 14.43
N GLY A 821 -8.25 27.58 13.31
CA GLY A 821 -7.45 27.27 12.13
C GLY A 821 -6.07 27.92 12.15
N GLU A 822 -5.04 27.09 12.07
CA GLU A 822 -3.64 27.50 12.02
C GLU A 822 -3.08 27.38 10.59
N ARG A 823 -2.44 28.44 10.11
CA ARG A 823 -1.89 28.51 8.75
C ARG A 823 -0.58 27.73 8.66
N ILE A 824 -0.50 26.84 7.67
CA ILE A 824 0.74 26.14 7.32
C ILE A 824 1.48 26.90 6.20
N ALA A 825 0.75 27.30 5.15
CA ALA A 825 1.27 28.10 4.03
C ALA A 825 0.20 28.96 3.36
N ASP A 826 0.62 30.05 2.72
CA ASP A 826 -0.22 30.99 1.98
C ASP A 826 0.14 31.04 0.48
N TYR A 827 -0.85 31.45 -0.32
CA TYR A 827 -0.68 31.83 -1.71
C TYR A 827 0.07 33.17 -1.82
N ASN A 828 0.52 33.47 -3.04
CA ASN A 828 1.16 34.73 -3.41
C ASN A 828 0.35 36.01 -3.11
N ASP A 829 -0.92 35.90 -2.76
CA ASP A 829 -1.78 37.03 -2.38
C ASP A 829 -2.19 37.02 -0.89
N GLY A 830 -1.58 36.15 -0.08
CA GLY A 830 -1.78 36.12 1.38
C GLY A 830 -2.99 35.30 1.87
N ARG A 831 -3.71 34.62 0.97
CA ARG A 831 -4.76 33.66 1.38
C ARG A 831 -4.16 32.30 1.77
N PRO A 832 -4.76 31.56 2.72
CA PRO A 832 -4.28 30.23 3.09
C PRO A 832 -4.35 29.27 1.90
N VAL A 833 -3.27 28.53 1.65
CA VAL A 833 -3.26 27.34 0.78
C VAL A 833 -3.67 26.12 1.57
N VAL A 834 -3.14 26.01 2.80
CA VAL A 834 -3.34 24.88 3.67
C VAL A 834 -3.32 25.33 5.13
N ALA A 835 -4.28 24.81 5.90
CA ALA A 835 -4.43 25.11 7.32
C ALA A 835 -4.90 23.86 8.09
N GLU A 836 -4.44 23.72 9.33
CA GLU A 836 -4.84 22.64 10.25
C GLU A 836 -5.71 23.20 11.38
N ALA A 837 -6.59 22.37 11.95
CA ALA A 837 -7.47 22.81 13.03
C ALA A 837 -6.92 22.42 14.39
N LYS A 838 -6.71 23.37 15.30
CA LYS A 838 -6.38 23.13 16.70
C LYS A 838 -7.60 22.56 17.42
N ARG A 839 -7.66 21.23 17.51
CA ARG A 839 -8.71 20.49 18.22
C ARG A 839 -8.12 19.33 19.00
N SER A 840 -8.82 18.97 20.07
CA SER A 840 -8.61 17.75 20.83
C SER A 840 -9.07 16.53 20.03
N GLY A 841 -8.33 15.42 20.15
CA GLY A 841 -8.67 14.10 19.64
C GLY A 841 -7.51 13.38 18.95
N ALA A 842 -7.67 12.05 18.81
CA ALA A 842 -6.63 11.16 18.28
C ALA A 842 -6.12 11.54 16.88
N ARG A 843 -6.94 12.19 16.05
CA ARG A 843 -6.61 12.57 14.66
C ARG A 843 -7.07 13.97 14.30
N GLN A 844 -6.37 14.56 13.33
CA GLN A 844 -6.53 15.96 12.93
C GLN A 844 -7.49 16.17 11.78
N THR A 845 -7.86 17.43 11.59
CA THR A 845 -8.65 17.91 10.48
C THR A 845 -7.91 19.03 9.76
N LEU A 846 -7.86 18.96 8.43
CA LEU A 846 -7.05 19.85 7.62
C LEU A 846 -7.87 20.39 6.43
N ALA A 847 -7.67 21.65 6.06
CA ALA A 847 -8.27 22.24 4.87
C ALA A 847 -7.21 22.59 3.83
N ILE A 848 -7.42 22.16 2.58
CA ILE A 848 -6.63 22.55 1.41
C ILE A 848 -7.50 23.49 0.56
N ASN A 849 -7.08 24.73 0.40
CA ASN A 849 -7.80 25.75 -0.36
C ASN A 849 -7.57 25.62 -1.88
N ALA A 850 -7.76 24.40 -2.41
CA ALA A 850 -7.61 24.12 -3.82
C ALA A 850 -8.70 23.18 -4.31
N TYR A 851 -9.20 23.43 -5.50
CA TYR A 851 -10.17 22.56 -6.16
C TYR A 851 -9.44 21.40 -6.86
N PRO A 852 -9.57 20.15 -6.37
CA PRO A 852 -8.69 19.04 -6.76
C PRO A 852 -8.62 18.76 -8.27
N PRO A 853 -9.72 18.85 -9.06
CA PRO A 853 -9.65 18.63 -10.49
C PRO A 853 -8.83 19.64 -11.30
N PHE A 854 -8.64 20.86 -10.79
CA PHE A 854 -7.94 21.95 -11.48
C PHE A 854 -6.62 22.34 -10.83
N ILE A 855 -6.00 21.40 -10.11
CA ILE A 855 -4.61 21.52 -9.70
C ILE A 855 -3.72 21.47 -10.96
N ASP A 856 -2.74 22.37 -11.02
CA ASP A 856 -1.79 22.40 -12.13
C ASP A 856 -0.96 21.09 -12.12
N PRO A 857 -1.05 20.26 -13.18
CA PRO A 857 -0.34 18.99 -13.25
C PRO A 857 1.18 19.14 -13.30
N ALA A 858 1.71 20.33 -13.60
CA ALA A 858 3.14 20.61 -13.55
C ALA A 858 3.66 20.92 -12.13
N THR A 859 2.77 20.94 -11.13
CA THR A 859 3.10 21.28 -9.74
C THR A 859 2.90 20.09 -8.79
N ARG A 860 3.37 20.21 -7.54
CA ARG A 860 3.35 19.13 -6.53
C ARG A 860 2.02 19.06 -5.77
N GLY A 861 0.88 19.35 -6.42
CA GLY A 861 -0.42 19.39 -5.73
C GLY A 861 -1.01 18.03 -5.38
N GLY A 862 -0.74 17.00 -6.17
CA GLY A 862 -1.02 15.61 -5.77
C GLY A 862 -0.28 15.23 -4.49
N LEU A 863 1.00 15.61 -4.37
CA LEU A 863 1.81 15.34 -3.18
C LEU A 863 1.28 16.08 -1.94
N LEU A 864 0.86 17.35 -2.08
CA LEU A 864 0.22 18.09 -0.98
C LEU A 864 -1.02 17.36 -0.43
N MET A 865 -1.91 16.89 -1.33
CA MET A 865 -3.11 16.14 -0.93
C MET A 865 -2.75 14.80 -0.26
N ASN A 866 -1.73 14.10 -0.74
CA ASN A 866 -1.26 12.86 -0.10
C ASN A 866 -0.70 13.13 1.28
N ASN A 867 0.21 14.09 1.41
CA ASN A 867 0.80 14.41 2.69
C ASN A 867 -0.28 14.82 3.69
N ALA A 868 -1.32 15.54 3.25
CA ALA A 868 -2.48 15.86 4.07
C ALA A 868 -3.26 14.62 4.50
N LEU A 869 -3.60 13.72 3.57
CA LEU A 869 -4.32 12.48 3.86
C LEU A 869 -3.55 11.59 4.85
N VAL A 870 -2.26 11.40 4.60
CA VAL A 870 -1.34 10.66 5.49
C VAL A 870 -1.29 11.32 6.86
N TYR A 871 -1.12 12.64 6.89
CA TYR A 871 -1.01 13.40 8.13
C TYR A 871 -2.27 13.28 9.00
N VAL A 872 -3.46 13.41 8.42
CA VAL A 872 -4.71 13.28 9.19
C VAL A 872 -5.05 11.83 9.53
N ALA A 873 -4.52 10.85 8.79
CA ALA A 873 -4.69 9.44 9.09
C ALA A 873 -3.79 8.96 10.25
N SER A 874 -2.69 9.66 10.53
CA SER A 874 -1.82 9.34 11.65
C SER A 874 -2.46 9.75 12.98
N GLU A 875 -2.44 8.84 13.95
CA GLU A 875 -2.75 9.20 15.33
C GLU A 875 -1.67 10.12 15.88
N ARG A 876 -2.08 11.21 16.51
CA ARG A 876 -1.14 12.06 17.24
C ARG A 876 -0.80 11.37 18.57
N PRO A 877 0.48 11.18 18.90
CA PRO A 877 0.82 10.78 20.25
C PRO A 877 0.33 11.87 21.20
N CYS A 878 -0.44 11.48 22.22
CA CYS A 878 -0.80 12.43 23.26
C CYS A 878 0.43 12.65 24.13
N LEU A 879 1.03 13.84 24.01
CA LEU A 879 2.28 14.15 24.69
C LEU A 879 2.06 14.38 26.19
N VAL A 880 0.85 14.80 26.54
CA VAL A 880 0.42 15.09 27.90
C VAL A 880 -0.16 13.88 28.61
N ASP A 881 -0.45 12.78 27.89
CA ASP A 881 -0.50 11.43 28.43
C ASP A 881 0.95 10.97 28.68
N PHE A 882 1.55 11.54 29.72
CA PHE A 882 2.97 11.46 30.00
C PHE A 882 3.37 10.04 30.42
N ASN A 883 2.48 9.32 31.11
CA ASN A 883 2.74 7.95 31.55
C ASN A 883 2.45 6.89 30.46
N ASP A 884 1.81 7.29 29.35
CA ASP A 884 1.46 6.46 28.19
C ASP A 884 0.47 5.32 28.50
N ASP A 885 -0.44 5.54 29.45
CA ASP A 885 -1.48 4.57 29.82
C ASP A 885 -2.76 4.69 28.97
N GLY A 886 -2.85 5.71 28.13
CA GLY A 886 -3.96 5.97 27.22
C GLY A 886 -5.04 6.89 27.79
N PHE A 887 -4.87 7.40 29.01
CA PHE A 887 -5.79 8.33 29.65
C PHE A 887 -5.07 9.59 30.08
N LEU A 888 -5.50 10.74 29.53
CA LEU A 888 -5.06 12.02 30.05
C LEU A 888 -5.72 12.30 31.40
N ASP A 889 -4.97 12.17 32.48
CA ASP A 889 -5.48 12.41 33.83
C ASP A 889 -4.42 12.95 34.81
N PHE A 890 -4.77 13.01 36.10
CA PHE A 890 -3.88 13.55 37.13
C PHE A 890 -2.56 12.79 37.25
N PHE A 891 -2.52 11.49 36.93
CA PHE A 891 -1.31 10.68 37.02
C PHE A 891 -0.27 11.06 35.96
N ASP A 892 -0.68 11.68 34.85
CA ASP A 892 0.27 12.23 33.88
C ASP A 892 0.97 13.49 34.38
N LEU A 893 0.19 14.38 34.99
CA LEU A 893 0.73 15.58 35.61
C LEU A 893 1.67 15.20 36.75
N ASP A 894 1.30 14.22 37.58
CA ASP A 894 2.15 13.69 38.65
C ASP A 894 3.45 13.09 38.08
N ALA A 895 3.34 12.26 37.05
CA ALA A 895 4.50 11.67 36.37
C ALA A 895 5.41 12.72 35.70
N PHE A 896 4.84 13.78 35.13
CA PHE A 896 5.62 14.89 34.58
C PHE A 896 6.34 15.67 35.68
N ILE A 897 5.65 16.02 36.78
CA ILE A 897 6.26 16.72 37.93
C ILE A 897 7.39 15.87 38.53
N ASP A 898 7.21 14.56 38.69
CA ASP A 898 8.26 13.67 39.18
C ASP A 898 9.47 13.60 38.23
N CYS A 899 9.21 13.60 36.91
CA CYS A 899 10.27 13.69 35.91
C CYS A 899 10.98 15.05 35.98
N PHE A 900 10.25 16.14 36.14
CA PHE A 900 10.76 17.50 36.20
C PHE A 900 11.59 17.79 37.46
N ASP A 901 11.08 17.45 38.65
CA ASP A 901 11.73 17.74 39.93
C ASP A 901 12.79 16.70 40.32
N ASN A 902 12.51 15.41 40.05
CA ASN A 902 13.32 14.30 40.54
C ASN A 902 14.12 13.58 39.43
N ASN A 903 13.94 13.97 38.17
CA ASN A 903 14.56 13.32 37.01
C ASN A 903 14.20 11.82 36.90
N ILE A 904 13.00 11.45 37.38
CA ILE A 904 12.44 10.10 37.31
C ILE A 904 11.35 10.11 36.22
N CYS A 905 11.73 9.75 35.00
CA CYS A 905 10.84 9.84 33.85
C CYS A 905 10.33 8.46 33.40
N PRO A 906 9.06 8.35 32.96
CA PRO A 906 8.58 7.18 32.24
C PRO A 906 9.46 6.86 31.02
N GLN A 907 9.43 5.61 30.56
CA GLN A 907 10.32 5.16 29.48
C GLN A 907 10.13 6.01 28.21
N GLY A 908 11.22 6.57 27.69
CA GLY A 908 11.23 7.40 26.49
C GLY A 908 10.68 8.83 26.69
N ARG A 909 10.39 9.23 27.94
CA ARG A 909 9.97 10.59 28.29
C ARG A 909 11.12 11.42 28.86
N ASP A 910 10.93 12.73 28.80
CA ASP A 910 11.91 13.74 29.15
C ASP A 910 11.17 14.94 29.77
N ALA A 911 11.79 15.59 30.75
CA ALA A 911 11.25 16.79 31.39
C ALA A 911 11.51 18.05 30.55
N ASP A 912 12.46 18.01 29.62
CA ASP A 912 12.66 19.04 28.58
C ASP A 912 11.52 18.92 27.54
N PHE A 913 10.34 19.39 27.93
CA PHE A 913 9.11 19.30 27.16
C PHE A 913 9.13 20.21 25.93
N ASN A 914 9.81 21.35 26.02
CA ASN A 914 9.94 22.31 24.93
C ASN A 914 11.11 21.98 23.96
N GLY A 915 12.03 21.10 24.38
CA GLY A 915 13.11 20.52 23.58
C GLY A 915 14.35 21.41 23.40
N ASP A 916 14.49 22.48 24.18
CA ASP A 916 15.57 23.45 24.01
C ASP A 916 16.93 22.99 24.60
N GLY A 917 16.93 21.86 25.31
CA GLY A 917 18.10 21.26 25.93
C GLY A 917 18.29 21.65 27.41
N PHE A 918 17.36 22.38 28.03
CA PHE A 918 17.39 22.74 29.43
C PHE A 918 16.06 22.42 30.10
N ILE A 919 16.09 21.61 31.17
CA ILE A 919 14.92 21.38 32.01
C ILE A 919 14.73 22.61 32.91
N ASP A 920 13.73 23.44 32.61
CA ASP A 920 13.44 24.66 33.39
C ASP A 920 11.94 25.02 33.46
N PHE A 921 11.63 26.15 34.09
CA PHE A 921 10.25 26.58 34.30
C PHE A 921 9.41 26.67 33.01
N PHE A 922 10.03 26.91 31.85
CA PHE A 922 9.33 27.00 30.58
C PHE A 922 8.84 25.63 30.09
N ASP A 923 9.46 24.52 30.50
CA ASP A 923 8.92 23.18 30.23
C ASP A 923 7.67 22.88 31.02
N LEU A 924 7.65 23.26 32.30
CA LEU A 924 6.48 23.11 33.14
C LEU A 924 5.31 23.94 32.63
N ASP A 925 5.56 25.19 32.23
CA ASP A 925 4.54 26.04 31.62
C ASP A 925 4.03 25.44 30.30
N ALA A 926 4.93 24.96 29.43
CA ALA A 926 4.55 24.33 28.17
C ALA A 926 3.74 23.04 28.38
N PHE A 927 4.10 22.20 29.34
CA PHE A 927 3.37 20.98 29.68
C PHE A 927 1.98 21.30 30.23
N VAL A 928 1.87 22.20 31.21
CA VAL A 928 0.57 22.55 31.83
C VAL A 928 -0.38 23.16 30.80
N ASN A 929 0.11 24.06 29.94
CA ASN A 929 -0.69 24.62 28.86
C ASN A 929 -1.20 23.52 27.91
N ALA A 930 -0.33 22.57 27.52
CA ALA A 930 -0.74 21.45 26.68
C ALA A 930 -1.71 20.50 27.41
N PHE A 931 -1.55 20.29 28.72
CA PHE A 931 -2.37 19.40 29.54
C PHE A 931 -3.80 19.94 29.66
N ASP A 932 -3.94 21.26 29.86
CA ASP A 932 -5.24 21.95 29.90
C ASP A 932 -5.93 21.96 28.52
N GLU A 933 -5.16 22.01 27.42
CA GLU A 933 -5.66 21.92 26.05
C GLU A 933 -6.11 20.49 25.68
N GLY A 934 -5.51 19.47 26.32
CA GLY A 934 -5.78 18.06 26.11
C GLY A 934 -5.02 17.43 24.94
N CYS A 935 -5.23 16.12 24.75
CA CYS A 935 -4.92 15.40 23.50
C CYS A 935 -5.94 15.79 22.41
#